data_AF-S5NRR3-F1
#
_entry.id   AF-S5NRR3-F1
#
_cell.length_a   1.000
_cell.length_b   1.000
_cell.length_c   1.000
_cell.angle_alpha   90.00
_cell.angle_beta   90.00
_cell.angle_gamma   90.00
#
_symmetry.space_group_name_H-M   'P 1'
#
loop_
_entity.id
_entity.type
_entity.pdbx_description
1 polymer ?
#
loop_
_entity_poly.entity_id
_entity_poly.type
_entity_poly.pdbx_seq_one_letter_code
_entity_poly.pdbx_strand_id
1 'polypeptide(L)'
;MAEEVENPLTTLLKKRYGITRRSSLTITDKDTPFSTFRKVAAYIYRNGDWSENDQTQAIKDYLELSGMEHKVLSVKRTSIGASKIGSAASGKDVFEVQTQSSNNKLQTQYFVLDEDNKSWNHQGNRYTHRNRDGVFWYEGNLNYTIGYGKLLRDVYNQWLRSPYKYHDGVELDDFKEQLERFVRHDYSGEKWNFSFQTELADSLSVKEMEKATEPVSDPYGRKSDQRVFTQEFLNAHPDFKRQYGQLGTIHYFYPHVQDRNHLKWLALTFVNHYLQQTYNIVRQQKYEHDLEKESHAKAWETKKNINKATQQVMDKTTLHKFFKGIELDNDVDLIQFKRFEDETMRLMARLPKTKNVPILRLRKLGNHKAAGLYVPSLNTIVVDFRNPSEIHGNHAEKEASFSSFIHEYGHYLDYNLSKNKDDLSLSLQPEFANIIQNYTQELRLNGVAGKDYAYLATPTEVFARSFELYMHDAVGLRGNLNHSNYDQVEYKAFTPGVRTTITKYFDQIPEIKVLRKTLNIDTSREIEPHLHDERQNSPELADKEKLAKFSTDLLHRWTKEIPSMEDLITMSGRRLELANPTKVIAFDQWGIKAPQLVSQYELHQKGISAKRFPKVEYIRAYSQQKDGHWLPDRLYSVPQLKDAMLNDKRSLDQLHEIVDRKGPSIGKKDIITKIVGKKFEDHPATTPLTRIQEHVTKYLLVQNHLKEEERYPFHFKPEERQLLSQLADTSKTKIFQKALRNSWKQEPQLERELQYGIKHPLSKDKQQSPLIKDKQKSPQLNDQLSLNLLNQGRER
;
A
#
# COMPACT_ATOMS: atom_id res chain seq x y z
N MET A 1 -13.98 23.54 26.96
CA MET A 1 -12.92 22.54 27.18
C MET A 1 -13.27 21.36 26.30
N ALA A 2 -12.42 20.99 25.34
CA ALA A 2 -12.65 19.78 24.56
C ALA A 2 -12.38 18.59 25.48
N GLU A 3 -13.32 17.65 25.59
CA GLU A 3 -13.04 16.34 26.18
C GLU A 3 -11.82 15.76 25.46
N GLU A 4 -10.77 15.49 26.21
CA GLU A 4 -9.56 14.87 25.68
C GLU A 4 -9.97 13.45 25.24
N VAL A 5 -10.02 13.21 23.93
CA VAL A 5 -10.43 11.89 23.40
C VAL A 5 -9.39 10.86 23.83
N GLU A 6 -9.76 10.00 24.79
CA GLU A 6 -8.83 9.06 25.41
C GLU A 6 -8.43 7.96 24.41
N ASN A 7 -7.13 7.80 24.21
CA ASN A 7 -6.54 6.82 23.30
C ASN A 7 -7.01 5.38 23.65
N PRO A 8 -7.51 4.57 22.68
CA PRO A 8 -8.07 3.24 22.94
C PRO A 8 -7.13 2.28 23.66
N LEU A 9 -5.84 2.27 23.32
CA LEU A 9 -4.85 1.40 23.97
C LEU A 9 -4.58 1.82 25.42
N THR A 10 -4.72 3.11 25.72
CA THR A 10 -4.64 3.61 27.11
C THR A 10 -5.80 3.08 27.94
N THR A 11 -7.02 3.18 27.41
CA THR A 11 -8.21 2.62 28.04
C THR A 11 -8.08 1.11 28.26
N LEU A 12 -7.52 0.39 27.29
CA LEU A 12 -7.28 -1.05 27.41
C LEU A 12 -6.31 -1.40 28.55
N LEU A 13 -5.14 -0.75 28.63
CA LEU A 13 -4.16 -1.05 29.66
C LEU A 13 -4.65 -0.65 31.06
N LYS A 14 -5.42 0.44 31.17
CA LYS A 14 -6.12 0.82 32.39
C LYS A 14 -7.14 -0.25 32.80
N LYS A 15 -7.92 -0.79 31.86
CA LYS A 15 -8.87 -1.89 32.11
C LYS A 15 -8.16 -3.19 32.55
N ARG A 16 -7.05 -3.56 31.90
CA ARG A 16 -6.30 -4.79 32.21
C ARG A 16 -5.61 -4.71 33.57
N TYR A 17 -4.89 -3.63 33.83
CA TYR A 17 -3.94 -3.55 34.95
C TYR A 17 -4.24 -2.47 35.98
N GLY A 18 -5.11 -1.50 35.66
CA GLY A 18 -5.36 -0.34 36.52
C GLY A 18 -4.27 0.73 36.46
N ILE A 19 -3.43 0.74 35.40
CA ILE A 19 -2.41 1.77 35.25
C ILE A 19 -3.02 3.13 34.91
N THR A 20 -2.44 4.20 35.43
CA THR A 20 -2.88 5.60 35.30
C THR A 20 -1.88 6.46 34.51
N ARG A 21 -0.65 5.98 34.36
CA ARG A 21 0.47 6.68 33.68
C ARG A 21 0.96 5.89 32.47
N ARG A 22 1.74 6.56 31.63
CA ARG A 22 2.31 5.99 30.39
C ARG A 22 3.83 6.10 30.45
N SER A 23 4.53 4.99 30.29
CA SER A 23 5.99 4.95 30.19
C SER A 23 6.41 3.97 29.09
N SER A 24 7.70 3.94 28.76
CA SER A 24 8.23 2.88 27.90
C SER A 24 8.36 1.55 28.66
N LEU A 25 8.16 0.45 27.93
CA LEU A 25 8.61 -0.89 28.27
C LEU A 25 9.68 -1.28 27.24
N THR A 26 10.78 -1.89 27.68
CA THR A 26 11.88 -2.31 26.80
C THR A 26 12.18 -3.78 27.00
N ILE A 27 11.99 -4.55 25.94
CA ILE A 27 12.34 -5.97 25.86
C ILE A 27 13.37 -6.14 24.75
N THR A 28 14.39 -6.94 25.01
CA THR A 28 15.55 -7.21 24.18
C THR A 28 15.67 -8.71 23.91
N ASP A 29 16.51 -9.11 22.96
CA ASP A 29 16.71 -10.52 22.64
C ASP A 29 17.43 -11.33 23.72
N LYS A 30 17.99 -10.64 24.70
CA LYS A 30 18.59 -11.25 25.90
C LYS A 30 17.54 -11.56 26.97
N ASP A 31 16.32 -11.03 26.83
CA ASP A 31 15.27 -11.25 27.81
C ASP A 31 14.63 -12.61 27.61
N THR A 32 14.79 -13.48 28.61
CA THR A 32 14.04 -14.73 28.73
C THR A 32 12.56 -14.46 29.03
N PRO A 33 11.66 -15.45 28.85
CA PRO A 33 10.28 -15.34 29.29
C PRO A 33 10.12 -14.89 30.74
N PHE A 34 10.93 -15.44 31.66
CA PHE A 34 10.96 -15.04 33.07
C PHE A 34 11.27 -13.54 33.22
N SER A 35 12.36 -13.08 32.61
CA SER A 35 12.78 -11.68 32.71
C SER A 35 11.78 -10.73 32.06
N THR A 36 11.12 -11.17 30.99
CA THR A 36 10.05 -10.43 30.31
C THR A 36 8.82 -10.29 31.21
N PHE A 37 8.34 -11.38 31.81
CA PHE A 37 7.22 -11.37 32.75
C PHE A 37 7.49 -10.41 33.93
N ARG A 38 8.70 -10.47 34.50
CA ARG A 38 9.16 -9.55 35.55
C ARG A 38 9.21 -8.09 35.10
N LYS A 39 9.70 -7.80 33.89
CA LYS A 39 9.74 -6.44 33.33
C LYS A 39 8.34 -5.87 33.11
N VAL A 40 7.40 -6.70 32.65
CA VAL A 40 5.98 -6.31 32.50
C VAL A 40 5.36 -6.02 33.87
N ALA A 41 5.60 -6.86 34.89
CA ALA A 41 5.14 -6.60 36.26
C ALA A 41 5.68 -5.27 36.80
N ALA A 42 6.99 -5.01 36.64
CA ALA A 42 7.59 -3.75 37.06
C ALA A 42 7.07 -2.54 36.24
N TYR A 43 6.76 -2.74 34.96
CA TYR A 43 6.09 -1.73 34.15
C TYR A 43 4.70 -1.39 34.68
N ILE A 44 3.90 -2.40 35.03
CA ILE A 44 2.57 -2.21 35.62
C ILE A 44 2.71 -1.36 36.88
N TYR A 45 3.50 -1.81 37.86
CA TYR A 45 3.65 -1.11 39.14
C TYR A 45 4.06 0.36 38.98
N ARG A 46 5.08 0.66 38.15
CA ARG A 46 5.56 2.04 37.97
C ARG A 46 4.55 2.97 37.33
N ASN A 47 3.55 2.42 36.64
CA ASN A 47 2.56 3.19 35.89
C ASN A 47 1.19 3.26 36.57
N GLY A 48 1.03 2.76 37.79
CA GLY A 48 -0.19 2.94 38.56
C GLY A 48 0.01 3.69 39.87
N ASP A 49 -1.11 4.09 40.44
CA ASP A 49 -1.21 4.64 41.78
C ASP A 49 -1.95 3.61 42.63
N TRP A 50 -1.29 3.06 43.65
CA TRP A 50 -1.76 1.86 44.33
C TRP A 50 -2.25 2.15 45.74
N SER A 51 -3.47 1.71 46.03
CA SER A 51 -4.06 1.75 47.36
C SER A 51 -3.71 0.51 48.19
N GLU A 52 -4.01 0.52 49.48
CA GLU A 52 -3.94 -0.70 50.31
C GLU A 52 -4.87 -1.81 49.80
N ASN A 53 -6.03 -1.45 49.24
CA ASN A 53 -6.92 -2.42 48.60
C ASN A 53 -6.25 -3.08 47.38
N ASP A 54 -5.42 -2.33 46.64
CA ASP A 54 -4.62 -2.91 45.56
C ASP A 54 -3.52 -3.84 46.09
N GLN A 55 -2.88 -3.50 47.21
CA GLN A 55 -1.88 -4.36 47.85
C GLN A 55 -2.49 -5.70 48.31
N THR A 56 -3.59 -5.64 49.06
CA THR A 56 -4.28 -6.83 49.58
C THR A 56 -4.83 -7.71 48.45
N GLN A 57 -5.44 -7.11 47.42
CA GLN A 57 -5.90 -7.86 46.25
C GLN A 57 -4.72 -8.45 45.47
N ALA A 58 -3.61 -7.72 45.31
CA ALA A 58 -2.45 -8.24 44.62
C ALA A 58 -1.79 -9.40 45.36
N ILE A 59 -1.71 -9.38 46.70
CA ILE A 59 -1.23 -10.52 47.50
C ILE A 59 -2.13 -11.74 47.29
N LYS A 60 -3.46 -11.53 47.29
CA LYS A 60 -4.43 -12.59 47.01
C LYS A 60 -4.20 -13.20 45.62
N ASP A 61 -4.20 -12.36 44.58
CA ASP A 61 -4.03 -12.78 43.19
C ASP A 61 -2.66 -13.45 42.98
N TYR A 62 -1.61 -12.91 43.61
CA TYR A 62 -0.25 -13.45 43.57
C TYR A 62 -0.19 -14.89 44.10
N LEU A 63 -0.72 -15.14 45.31
CA LEU A 63 -0.66 -16.46 45.93
C LEU A 63 -1.58 -17.47 45.25
N GLU A 64 -2.81 -17.07 44.92
CA GLU A 64 -3.84 -17.98 44.37
C GLU A 64 -3.61 -18.28 42.89
N LEU A 65 -3.30 -17.26 42.07
CA LEU A 65 -3.20 -17.43 40.62
C LEU A 65 -1.83 -17.92 40.15
N SER A 66 -0.82 -17.91 41.02
CA SER A 66 0.46 -18.57 40.74
C SER A 66 0.53 -20.00 41.30
N GLY A 67 -0.55 -20.54 41.86
CA GLY A 67 -0.58 -21.88 42.43
C GLY A 67 0.18 -22.07 43.75
N MET A 68 0.75 -21.01 44.34
CA MET A 68 1.43 -21.12 45.65
C MET A 68 0.47 -21.51 46.76
N GLU A 69 -0.77 -21.07 46.65
CA GLU A 69 -1.86 -21.41 47.55
C GLU A 69 -3.08 -21.83 46.73
N HIS A 70 -3.74 -22.91 47.13
CA HIS A 70 -4.90 -23.43 46.39
C HIS A 70 -6.07 -22.42 46.38
N LYS A 71 -6.34 -21.79 47.53
CA LYS A 71 -7.39 -20.78 47.66
C LYS A 71 -7.09 -19.79 48.77
N VAL A 72 -7.23 -18.49 48.49
CA VAL A 72 -7.03 -17.41 49.45
C VAL A 72 -8.38 -16.78 49.81
N LEU A 73 -8.77 -16.92 51.08
CA LEU A 73 -10.06 -16.48 51.59
C LEU A 73 -10.07 -14.99 51.94
N SER A 74 -9.02 -14.51 52.60
CA SER A 74 -8.89 -13.10 52.97
C SER A 74 -7.42 -12.70 53.15
N VAL A 75 -7.15 -11.42 52.91
CA VAL A 75 -5.86 -10.76 53.17
C VAL A 75 -6.17 -9.47 53.92
N LYS A 76 -5.53 -9.24 55.06
CA LYS A 76 -5.69 -8.00 55.84
C LYS A 76 -4.38 -7.55 56.47
N ARG A 77 -4.10 -6.26 56.44
CA ARG A 77 -2.96 -5.67 57.14
C ARG A 77 -3.10 -5.91 58.66
N THR A 78 -1.99 -6.21 59.35
CA THR A 78 -2.02 -6.55 60.77
C THR A 78 -0.75 -6.10 61.49
N SER A 79 -0.92 -5.43 62.63
CA SER A 79 0.18 -5.16 63.58
C SER A 79 0.48 -6.37 64.47
N ILE A 80 -0.53 -7.19 64.75
CA ILE A 80 -0.38 -8.40 65.59
C ILE A 80 0.48 -9.45 64.86
N GLY A 81 0.35 -9.58 63.53
CA GLY A 81 1.18 -10.49 62.74
C GLY A 81 2.66 -10.18 62.83
N ALA A 82 3.04 -8.90 62.91
CA ALA A 82 4.44 -8.49 63.03
C ALA A 82 5.10 -9.06 64.30
N SER A 83 4.41 -9.05 65.44
CA SER A 83 4.92 -9.63 66.69
C SER A 83 5.07 -11.16 66.63
N LYS A 84 4.29 -11.82 65.77
CA LYS A 84 4.37 -13.28 65.55
C LYS A 84 5.57 -13.67 64.69
N ILE A 85 5.86 -12.90 63.65
CA ILE A 85 6.94 -13.15 62.68
C ILE A 85 8.31 -12.68 63.22
N GLY A 86 8.33 -11.68 64.10
CA GLY A 86 9.55 -11.20 64.74
C GLY A 86 10.38 -10.29 63.83
N SER A 87 11.70 -10.48 63.80
CA SER A 87 12.63 -9.56 63.13
C SER A 87 12.42 -9.41 61.63
N ALA A 88 11.84 -10.42 60.95
CA ALA A 88 11.54 -10.31 59.52
C ALA A 88 10.47 -9.26 59.20
N ALA A 89 9.64 -8.86 60.17
CA ALA A 89 8.67 -7.77 60.04
C ALA A 89 9.28 -6.36 60.25
N SER A 90 10.55 -6.25 60.64
CA SER A 90 11.16 -4.97 61.00
C SER A 90 11.17 -3.99 59.83
N GLY A 91 10.46 -2.87 59.97
CA GLY A 91 10.36 -1.83 58.94
C GLY A 91 9.58 -2.24 57.69
N LYS A 92 8.78 -3.30 57.76
CA LYS A 92 7.99 -3.84 56.65
C LYS A 92 6.53 -3.99 57.05
N ASP A 93 5.66 -4.00 56.06
CA ASP A 93 4.24 -4.24 56.28
C ASP A 93 3.94 -5.73 56.38
N VAL A 94 3.01 -6.07 57.27
CA VAL A 94 2.61 -7.46 57.50
C VAL A 94 1.13 -7.62 57.24
N PHE A 95 0.80 -8.62 56.44
CA PHE A 95 -0.56 -9.02 56.14
C PHE A 95 -0.83 -10.41 56.69
N GLU A 96 -1.98 -10.60 57.34
CA GLU A 96 -2.52 -11.90 57.67
C GLU A 96 -3.28 -12.43 56.45
N VAL A 97 -2.97 -13.66 56.06
CA VAL A 97 -3.56 -14.36 54.92
C VAL A 97 -4.24 -15.62 55.44
N GLN A 98 -5.55 -15.72 55.18
CA GLN A 98 -6.32 -16.93 55.48
C GLN A 98 -6.44 -17.76 54.20
N THR A 99 -5.92 -18.99 54.21
CA THR A 99 -5.96 -19.89 53.06
C THR A 99 -6.70 -21.18 53.37
N GLN A 100 -7.12 -21.85 52.30
CA GLN A 100 -7.75 -23.16 52.34
C GLN A 100 -6.96 -24.11 51.44
N SER A 101 -6.47 -25.23 52.00
CA SER A 101 -5.80 -26.25 51.21
C SER A 101 -6.78 -27.05 50.34
N SER A 102 -6.26 -27.86 49.41
CA SER A 102 -7.07 -28.78 48.59
C SER A 102 -7.91 -29.76 49.41
N ASN A 103 -7.47 -30.10 50.63
CA ASN A 103 -8.22 -30.94 51.58
C ASN A 103 -9.17 -30.13 52.48
N ASN A 104 -9.54 -28.90 52.08
CA ASN A 104 -10.41 -27.97 52.81
C ASN A 104 -9.91 -27.53 54.20
N LYS A 105 -8.64 -27.77 54.54
CA LYS A 105 -8.08 -27.35 55.83
C LYS A 105 -7.77 -25.85 55.80
N LEU A 106 -8.30 -25.12 56.79
CA LEU A 106 -8.03 -23.70 56.98
C LEU A 106 -6.65 -23.49 57.62
N GLN A 107 -5.92 -22.52 57.10
CA GLN A 107 -4.61 -22.13 57.63
C GLN A 107 -4.48 -20.61 57.67
N THR A 108 -3.95 -20.10 58.78
CA THR A 108 -3.51 -18.71 58.87
C THR A 108 -2.00 -18.65 58.62
N GLN A 109 -1.60 -17.77 57.74
CA GLN A 109 -0.20 -17.46 57.46
C GLN A 109 -0.03 -15.97 57.22
N TYR A 110 1.20 -15.53 57.00
CA TYR A 110 1.50 -14.11 56.85
C TYR A 110 2.20 -13.80 55.53
N PHE A 111 2.10 -12.55 55.09
CA PHE A 111 2.83 -12.01 53.96
C PHE A 111 3.54 -10.75 54.41
N VAL A 112 4.87 -10.75 54.34
CA VAL A 112 5.71 -9.61 54.69
C VAL A 112 6.03 -8.85 53.41
N LEU A 113 5.54 -7.63 53.31
CA LEU A 113 5.67 -6.77 52.14
C LEU A 113 6.71 -5.68 52.40
N ASP A 114 7.79 -5.72 51.62
CA ASP A 114 8.89 -4.77 51.68
C ASP A 114 8.62 -3.56 50.77
N GLU A 115 8.24 -2.44 51.39
CA GLU A 115 7.95 -1.18 50.70
C GLU A 115 9.21 -0.49 50.13
N ASP A 116 10.39 -0.76 50.72
CA ASP A 116 11.68 -0.25 50.26
C ASP A 116 12.17 -0.98 48.99
N ASN A 117 11.48 -2.05 48.58
CA ASN A 117 11.80 -2.85 47.40
C ASN A 117 13.20 -3.49 47.41
N LYS A 118 13.75 -3.81 48.59
CA LYS A 118 15.07 -4.44 48.75
C LYS A 118 15.02 -5.97 48.74
N SER A 119 13.85 -6.57 48.94
CA SER A 119 13.66 -8.01 49.14
C SER A 119 13.42 -8.79 47.84
N TRP A 120 13.93 -8.33 46.69
CA TRP A 120 13.75 -9.03 45.40
C TRP A 120 14.33 -10.45 45.43
N ASN A 121 15.49 -10.63 46.07
CA ASN A 121 16.16 -11.91 46.25
C ASN A 121 15.40 -12.92 47.13
N HIS A 122 14.32 -12.47 47.78
CA HIS A 122 13.45 -13.28 48.64
C HIS A 122 12.01 -13.33 48.13
N GLN A 123 11.72 -12.75 46.95
CA GLN A 123 10.38 -12.69 46.39
C GLN A 123 9.76 -14.09 46.25
N GLY A 124 8.66 -14.31 46.97
CA GLY A 124 7.89 -15.54 46.93
C GLY A 124 8.44 -16.68 47.79
N ASN A 125 9.52 -16.46 48.52
CA ASN A 125 10.07 -17.47 49.41
C ASN A 125 9.18 -17.63 50.63
N ARG A 126 8.88 -18.89 50.98
CA ARG A 126 8.13 -19.26 52.18
C ARG A 126 9.08 -19.61 53.30
N TYR A 127 8.85 -19.05 54.47
CA TYR A 127 9.63 -19.25 55.67
C TYR A 127 8.77 -19.81 56.80
N THR A 128 9.42 -20.46 57.76
CA THR A 128 8.81 -20.97 59.00
C THR A 128 9.60 -20.48 60.20
N HIS A 129 8.92 -20.22 61.30
CA HIS A 129 9.56 -19.73 62.51
C HIS A 129 10.18 -20.89 63.30
N ARG A 130 11.50 -20.91 63.49
CA ARG A 130 12.22 -22.02 64.15
C ARG A 130 11.67 -22.41 65.53
N ASN A 131 11.20 -21.43 66.30
CA ASN A 131 10.77 -21.64 67.70
C ASN A 131 9.24 -21.55 67.90
N ARG A 132 8.45 -21.47 66.82
CA ARG A 132 6.99 -21.31 66.89
C ARG A 132 6.34 -22.16 65.80
N ASP A 133 5.92 -23.36 66.17
CA ASP A 133 5.24 -24.27 65.26
C ASP A 133 3.97 -23.62 64.68
N GLY A 134 3.78 -23.80 63.38
CA GLY A 134 2.60 -23.32 62.66
C GLY A 134 2.64 -21.85 62.21
N VAL A 135 3.72 -21.10 62.46
CA VAL A 135 3.88 -19.73 61.95
C VAL A 135 4.68 -19.73 60.65
N PHE A 136 4.00 -19.44 59.54
CA PHE A 136 4.59 -19.34 58.20
C PHE A 136 4.42 -17.94 57.63
N TRP A 137 5.40 -17.49 56.86
CA TRP A 137 5.25 -16.26 56.08
C TRP A 137 5.89 -16.35 54.70
N TYR A 138 5.35 -15.56 53.78
CA TYR A 138 6.00 -15.24 52.50
C TYR A 138 6.69 -13.89 52.60
N GLU A 139 7.79 -13.71 51.88
CA GLU A 139 8.38 -12.39 51.66
C GLU A 139 8.10 -11.90 50.25
N GLY A 140 7.72 -10.63 50.13
CA GLY A 140 7.46 -9.98 48.86
C GLY A 140 8.01 -8.57 48.82
N ASN A 141 8.46 -8.19 47.63
CA ASN A 141 8.82 -6.84 47.24
C ASN A 141 7.54 -6.12 46.77
N LEU A 142 7.30 -4.88 47.22
CA LEU A 142 6.06 -4.14 46.91
C LEU A 142 5.83 -4.02 45.39
N ASN A 143 6.85 -3.59 44.65
CA ASN A 143 6.81 -3.42 43.21
C ASN A 143 6.41 -4.71 42.50
N TYR A 144 7.11 -5.80 42.80
CA TYR A 144 6.85 -7.07 42.15
C TYR A 144 5.56 -7.73 42.62
N THR A 145 5.17 -7.61 43.88
CA THR A 145 3.94 -8.22 44.40
C THR A 145 2.71 -7.60 43.74
N ILE A 146 2.64 -6.26 43.67
CA ILE A 146 1.55 -5.57 42.96
C ILE A 146 1.60 -5.87 41.46
N GLY A 147 2.76 -5.71 40.84
CA GLY A 147 2.95 -5.95 39.41
C GLY A 147 2.54 -7.37 38.99
N TYR A 148 2.99 -8.39 39.74
CA TYR A 148 2.67 -9.78 39.48
C TYR A 148 1.20 -10.08 39.76
N GLY A 149 0.61 -9.62 40.86
CA GLY A 149 -0.81 -9.85 41.14
C GLY A 149 -1.72 -9.34 40.02
N LYS A 150 -1.48 -8.10 39.56
CA LYS A 150 -2.23 -7.52 38.43
C LYS A 150 -2.00 -8.27 37.11
N LEU A 151 -0.74 -8.64 36.82
CA LEU A 151 -0.36 -9.37 35.61
C LEU A 151 -0.98 -10.78 35.58
N LEU A 152 -0.81 -11.55 36.66
CA LEU A 152 -1.38 -12.89 36.82
C LEU A 152 -2.89 -12.87 36.65
N ARG A 153 -3.58 -11.90 37.24
CA ARG A 153 -5.03 -11.76 37.10
C ARG A 153 -5.46 -11.61 35.65
N ASP A 154 -4.78 -10.76 34.88
CA ASP A 154 -5.14 -10.59 33.46
C ASP A 154 -4.71 -11.79 32.61
N VAL A 155 -3.52 -12.37 32.85
CA VAL A 155 -3.07 -13.62 32.20
C VAL A 155 -4.09 -14.74 32.41
N TYR A 156 -4.54 -14.93 33.65
CA TYR A 156 -5.55 -15.91 34.03
C TYR A 156 -6.90 -15.63 33.34
N ASN A 157 -7.36 -14.39 33.33
CA ASN A 157 -8.61 -14.01 32.64
C ASN A 157 -8.53 -14.21 31.13
N GLN A 158 -7.36 -13.96 30.51
CA GLN A 158 -7.15 -14.22 29.10
C GLN A 158 -7.07 -15.72 28.81
N TRP A 159 -6.47 -16.51 29.70
CA TRP A 159 -6.46 -17.98 29.58
C TRP A 159 -7.88 -18.51 29.52
N LEU A 160 -8.75 -18.12 30.46
CA LEU A 160 -10.15 -18.52 30.50
C LEU A 160 -10.96 -18.14 29.25
N ARG A 161 -10.57 -17.05 28.57
CA ARG A 161 -11.24 -16.57 27.34
C ARG A 161 -10.63 -17.10 26.06
N SER A 162 -9.43 -17.67 26.14
CA SER A 162 -8.71 -18.17 24.97
C SER A 162 -9.45 -19.37 24.35
N PRO A 163 -9.38 -19.55 23.02
CA PRO A 163 -10.02 -20.68 22.37
C PRO A 163 -9.45 -22.00 22.90
N TYR A 164 -10.30 -23.03 22.98
CA TYR A 164 -10.02 -24.37 23.54
C TYR A 164 -8.70 -25.02 23.09
N LYS A 165 -8.14 -24.62 21.94
CA LYS A 165 -6.83 -25.09 21.46
C LYS A 165 -5.70 -24.86 22.47
N TYR A 166 -5.75 -23.78 23.25
CA TYR A 166 -4.75 -23.55 24.30
C TYR A 166 -5.05 -24.29 25.60
N HIS A 167 -6.28 -24.79 25.75
CA HIS A 167 -6.67 -25.55 26.93
C HIS A 167 -6.26 -27.01 26.80
N ASP A 168 -6.37 -27.66 25.64
CA ASP A 168 -6.09 -29.10 25.43
C ASP A 168 -6.31 -30.05 26.64
N GLY A 169 -7.39 -29.84 27.40
CA GLY A 169 -7.70 -30.59 28.63
C GLY A 169 -6.84 -30.29 29.87
N VAL A 170 -5.97 -29.28 29.81
CA VAL A 170 -5.20 -28.71 30.93
C VAL A 170 -6.15 -28.17 32.00
N GLU A 171 -6.07 -28.77 33.19
CA GLU A 171 -6.78 -28.28 34.36
C GLU A 171 -6.21 -26.94 34.81
N LEU A 172 -7.09 -26.11 35.35
CA LEU A 172 -6.74 -24.74 35.71
C LEU A 172 -5.65 -24.67 36.78
N ASP A 173 -5.65 -25.62 37.71
CA ASP A 173 -4.65 -25.69 38.78
C ASP A 173 -3.27 -26.09 38.24
N ASP A 174 -3.20 -26.94 37.21
CA ASP A 174 -1.92 -27.27 36.55
C ASP A 174 -1.34 -26.06 35.84
N PHE A 175 -2.17 -25.25 35.18
CA PHE A 175 -1.75 -24.00 34.57
C PHE A 175 -1.19 -23.01 35.62
N LYS A 176 -1.89 -22.85 36.75
CA LYS A 176 -1.42 -21.99 37.85
C LYS A 176 -0.08 -22.46 38.41
N GLU A 177 0.13 -23.76 38.57
CA GLU A 177 1.41 -24.31 39.04
C GLU A 177 2.57 -23.92 38.09
N GLN A 178 2.33 -23.87 36.78
CA GLN A 178 3.36 -23.39 35.84
C GLN A 178 3.68 -21.89 36.02
N LEU A 179 2.70 -21.08 36.47
CA LEU A 179 2.89 -19.65 36.71
C LEU A 179 3.74 -19.36 37.95
N GLU A 180 3.84 -20.28 38.92
CA GLU A 180 4.68 -20.13 40.12
C GLU A 180 6.14 -19.79 39.75
N ARG A 181 6.66 -20.44 38.72
CA ARG A 181 8.06 -20.27 38.27
C ARG A 181 8.34 -18.87 37.76
N PHE A 182 7.34 -18.17 37.24
CA PHE A 182 7.50 -16.80 36.72
C PHE A 182 7.61 -15.73 37.80
N VAL A 183 7.15 -16.04 39.02
CA VAL A 183 7.00 -15.04 40.08
C VAL A 183 7.96 -15.22 41.25
N ARG A 184 8.57 -16.40 41.40
CA ARG A 184 9.57 -16.68 42.44
C ARG A 184 10.98 -16.30 41.99
N HIS A 185 11.72 -15.66 42.90
CA HIS A 185 13.13 -15.34 42.66
C HIS A 185 14.00 -16.58 42.43
N ASP A 186 13.66 -17.73 43.03
CA ASP A 186 14.45 -18.96 42.91
C ASP A 186 14.72 -19.38 41.46
N TYR A 187 13.83 -19.02 40.54
CA TYR A 187 13.93 -19.33 39.11
C TYR A 187 14.62 -18.25 38.27
N SER A 188 15.15 -17.19 38.88
CA SER A 188 15.78 -16.08 38.16
C SER A 188 17.20 -16.39 37.64
N GLY A 189 17.84 -17.45 38.14
CA GLY A 189 19.21 -17.82 37.78
C GLY A 189 19.30 -18.60 36.47
N GLU A 190 20.43 -18.48 35.78
CA GLU A 190 20.66 -19.11 34.45
C GLU A 190 20.42 -20.62 34.43
N LYS A 191 20.72 -21.32 35.54
CA LYS A 191 20.47 -22.75 35.70
C LYS A 191 19.00 -23.15 35.49
N TRP A 192 18.06 -22.22 35.60
CA TRP A 192 16.62 -22.44 35.42
C TRP A 192 16.11 -22.03 34.05
N ASN A 193 16.96 -21.52 33.15
CA ASN A 193 16.52 -21.07 31.82
C ASN A 193 15.78 -22.18 31.04
N PHE A 194 16.18 -23.44 31.19
CA PHE A 194 15.50 -24.60 30.59
C PHE A 194 14.01 -24.72 30.99
N SER A 195 13.62 -24.18 32.14
CA SER A 195 12.23 -24.19 32.62
C SER A 195 11.32 -23.25 31.83
N PHE A 196 11.89 -22.35 31.03
CA PHE A 196 11.17 -21.36 30.24
C PHE A 196 11.39 -21.52 28.73
N GLN A 197 12.12 -22.56 28.31
CA GLN A 197 12.33 -22.89 26.90
C GLN A 197 11.18 -23.79 26.41
N THR A 198 10.75 -23.54 25.18
CA THR A 198 9.78 -24.37 24.45
C THR A 198 10.52 -25.20 23.42
N GLU A 199 10.32 -26.52 23.44
CA GLU A 199 10.83 -27.43 22.40
C GLU A 199 9.68 -27.94 21.53
N LEU A 200 9.96 -28.26 20.25
CA LEU A 200 8.94 -28.82 19.35
C LEU A 200 8.45 -30.19 19.83
N ALA A 201 9.33 -31.00 20.41
CA ALA A 201 8.94 -32.30 20.95
C ALA A 201 7.91 -32.16 22.10
N ASP A 202 8.06 -31.12 22.93
CA ASP A 202 7.13 -30.82 24.01
C ASP A 202 5.78 -30.30 23.48
N SER A 203 5.69 -29.83 22.23
CA SER A 203 4.42 -29.39 21.65
C SER A 203 3.47 -30.53 21.29
N LEU A 204 3.93 -31.77 21.33
CA LEU A 204 3.14 -32.94 20.94
C LEU A 204 2.42 -33.51 22.17
N SER A 205 1.13 -33.79 22.03
CA SER A 205 0.42 -34.65 22.99
C SER A 205 1.03 -36.06 23.00
N VAL A 206 0.74 -36.88 24.01
CA VAL A 206 1.22 -38.28 24.06
C VAL A 206 0.90 -39.04 22.77
N LYS A 207 -0.32 -38.91 22.25
CA LYS A 207 -0.74 -39.60 21.02
C LYS A 207 0.01 -39.10 19.78
N GLU A 208 0.24 -37.79 19.69
CA GLU A 208 1.00 -37.22 18.58
C GLU A 208 2.47 -37.63 18.65
N MET A 209 3.04 -37.67 19.85
CA MET A 209 4.41 -38.12 20.09
C MET A 209 4.57 -39.60 19.73
N GLU A 210 3.62 -40.46 20.12
CA GLU A 210 3.60 -41.87 19.73
C GLU A 210 3.47 -42.08 18.23
N LYS A 211 2.79 -41.18 17.50
CA LYS A 211 2.71 -41.21 16.04
C LYS A 211 3.96 -40.65 15.36
N ALA A 212 4.59 -39.64 15.97
CA ALA A 212 5.79 -38.99 15.46
C ALA A 212 7.04 -39.86 15.65
N THR A 213 6.97 -40.93 16.44
CA THR A 213 8.12 -41.73 16.85
C THR A 213 7.84 -43.23 16.77
N GLU A 214 8.87 -44.05 16.61
CA GLU A 214 8.80 -45.52 16.62
C GLU A 214 9.68 -46.11 17.73
N PRO A 215 9.26 -47.21 18.39
CA PRO A 215 10.06 -47.85 19.43
C PRO A 215 11.38 -48.40 18.87
N VAL A 216 12.47 -48.24 19.64
CA VAL A 216 13.74 -48.90 19.33
C VAL A 216 13.71 -50.32 19.92
N SER A 217 13.90 -51.32 19.06
CA SER A 217 14.11 -52.70 19.51
C SER A 217 15.56 -52.88 19.95
N ASP A 218 15.80 -53.42 21.14
CA ASP A 218 17.16 -53.85 21.51
C ASP A 218 17.58 -55.07 20.65
N PRO A 219 18.88 -55.41 20.56
CA PRO A 219 19.38 -56.56 19.78
C PRO A 219 18.82 -57.92 20.22
N TYR A 220 18.09 -57.98 21.34
CA TYR A 220 17.53 -59.17 21.95
C TYR A 220 15.98 -59.19 21.93
N GLY A 221 15.35 -58.24 21.23
CA GLY A 221 13.89 -58.16 21.10
C GLY A 221 13.14 -57.73 22.38
N ARG A 222 13.82 -57.15 23.38
CA ARG A 222 13.17 -56.59 24.57
C ARG A 222 12.58 -55.22 24.24
N LYS A 223 11.36 -54.96 24.73
CA LYS A 223 10.72 -53.64 24.66
C LYS A 223 11.61 -52.65 25.41
N SER A 224 12.29 -51.76 24.69
CA SER A 224 12.98 -50.63 25.29
C SER A 224 12.00 -49.45 25.38
N ASP A 225 12.15 -48.61 26.41
CA ASP A 225 11.43 -47.34 26.52
C ASP A 225 11.99 -46.27 25.56
N GLN A 226 12.92 -46.65 24.66
CA GLN A 226 13.52 -45.75 23.69
C GLN A 226 12.64 -45.64 22.47
N ARG A 227 12.51 -44.42 21.93
CA ARG A 227 11.82 -44.15 20.67
C ARG A 227 12.69 -43.27 19.79
N VAL A 228 12.53 -43.36 18.48
CA VAL A 228 13.20 -42.49 17.51
C VAL A 228 12.16 -41.78 16.66
N PHE A 229 12.38 -40.52 16.31
CA PHE A 229 11.45 -39.81 15.42
C PHE A 229 11.41 -40.48 14.04
N THR A 230 10.20 -40.66 13.49
CA THR A 230 10.02 -41.25 12.17
C THR A 230 10.60 -40.35 11.10
N GLN A 231 11.08 -40.95 10.00
CA GLN A 231 11.64 -40.17 8.89
C GLN A 231 10.60 -39.22 8.26
N GLU A 232 9.32 -39.62 8.26
CA GLU A 232 8.20 -38.78 7.84
C GLU A 232 8.09 -37.51 8.70
N PHE A 233 8.11 -37.66 10.02
CA PHE A 233 8.06 -36.52 10.94
C PHE A 233 9.26 -35.59 10.76
N LEU A 234 10.47 -36.15 10.67
CA LEU A 234 11.70 -35.36 10.48
C LEU A 234 11.72 -34.62 9.13
N ASN A 235 11.18 -35.21 8.07
CA ASN A 235 11.10 -34.55 6.76
C ASN A 235 10.05 -33.44 6.73
N ALA A 236 8.96 -33.58 7.50
CA ALA A 236 7.96 -32.53 7.66
C ALA A 236 8.47 -31.34 8.52
N HIS A 237 9.50 -31.55 9.35
CA HIS A 237 10.05 -30.55 10.28
C HIS A 237 11.56 -30.36 10.05
N PRO A 238 11.98 -29.75 8.92
CA PRO A 238 13.38 -29.65 8.53
C PRO A 238 14.26 -28.84 9.49
N ASP A 239 13.68 -27.90 10.25
CA ASP A 239 14.42 -27.13 11.26
C ASP A 239 14.72 -27.97 12.50
N PHE A 240 13.75 -28.79 12.93
CA PHE A 240 13.94 -29.75 14.01
C PHE A 240 14.98 -30.82 13.63
N LYS A 241 14.93 -31.32 12.39
CA LYS A 241 15.91 -32.26 11.84
C LYS A 241 17.34 -31.69 11.85
N ARG A 242 17.50 -30.40 11.56
CA ARG A 242 18.82 -29.71 11.61
C ARG A 242 19.38 -29.62 13.03
N GLN A 243 18.53 -29.48 14.04
CA GLN A 243 18.93 -29.33 15.44
C GLN A 243 19.29 -30.68 16.10
N TYR A 244 18.61 -31.78 15.78
CA TYR A 244 18.75 -33.08 16.49
C TYR A 244 19.43 -34.21 15.69
N GLY A 245 19.85 -33.97 14.44
CA GLY A 245 20.55 -34.97 13.62
C GLY A 245 19.64 -36.06 13.01
N GLN A 246 20.23 -37.05 12.31
CA GLN A 246 19.46 -38.06 11.54
C GLN A 246 18.70 -39.10 12.38
N LEU A 247 19.02 -39.28 13.66
CA LEU A 247 18.43 -40.36 14.48
C LEU A 247 17.43 -39.88 15.55
N GLY A 248 17.52 -38.62 16.01
CA GLY A 248 16.52 -38.01 16.92
C GLY A 248 16.05 -38.93 18.06
N THR A 249 16.98 -39.55 18.79
CA THR A 249 16.65 -40.59 19.77
C THR A 249 16.09 -40.00 21.06
N ILE A 250 14.90 -40.45 21.46
CA ILE A 250 14.32 -40.25 22.78
C ILE A 250 14.73 -41.46 23.62
N HIS A 251 15.62 -41.26 24.58
CA HIS A 251 16.18 -42.35 25.38
C HIS A 251 15.21 -42.95 26.42
N TYR A 252 14.16 -42.21 26.81
CA TYR A 252 13.18 -42.66 27.79
C TYR A 252 11.82 -41.98 27.54
N PHE A 253 10.92 -42.64 26.80
CA PHE A 253 9.56 -42.15 26.59
C PHE A 253 8.62 -42.69 27.67
N TYR A 254 8.21 -41.81 28.58
CA TYR A 254 7.16 -42.08 29.55
C TYR A 254 5.95 -41.18 29.26
N PRO A 255 4.75 -41.74 29.01
CA PRO A 255 3.56 -40.94 28.68
C PRO A 255 3.28 -39.81 29.68
N HIS A 256 3.33 -40.09 30.98
CA HIS A 256 3.10 -39.08 32.02
C HIS A 256 4.15 -37.96 32.05
N VAL A 257 5.38 -38.21 31.57
CA VAL A 257 6.42 -37.17 31.44
C VAL A 257 6.11 -36.31 30.22
N GLN A 258 5.70 -36.93 29.10
CA GLN A 258 5.28 -36.20 27.92
C GLN A 258 4.06 -35.33 28.20
N ASP A 259 3.06 -35.82 28.94
CA ASP A 259 1.89 -35.02 29.35
C ASP A 259 2.32 -33.77 30.14
N ARG A 260 3.25 -33.91 31.10
CA ARG A 260 3.78 -32.77 31.86
C ARG A 260 4.58 -31.79 31.00
N ASN A 261 5.38 -32.30 30.07
CA ASN A 261 6.11 -31.45 29.13
C ASN A 261 5.16 -30.70 28.20
N HIS A 262 4.10 -31.36 27.74
CA HIS A 262 3.07 -30.76 26.91
C HIS A 262 2.29 -29.66 27.64
N LEU A 263 1.88 -29.94 28.88
CA LEU A 263 1.29 -28.96 29.81
C LEU A 263 2.18 -27.73 29.98
N LYS A 264 3.46 -27.95 30.28
CA LYS A 264 4.46 -26.87 30.41
C LYS A 264 4.56 -26.08 29.11
N TRP A 265 4.64 -26.75 27.96
CA TRP A 265 4.76 -26.11 26.66
C TRP A 265 3.54 -25.25 26.33
N LEU A 266 2.31 -25.74 26.59
CA LEU A 266 1.07 -24.99 26.41
C LEU A 266 1.05 -23.72 27.26
N ALA A 267 1.34 -23.86 28.56
CA ALA A 267 1.37 -22.73 29.48
C ALA A 267 2.43 -21.69 29.08
N LEU A 268 3.65 -22.12 28.76
CA LEU A 268 4.73 -21.24 28.33
C LEU A 268 4.40 -20.54 27.01
N THR A 269 3.88 -21.28 26.02
CA THR A 269 3.50 -20.73 24.72
C THR A 269 2.43 -19.66 24.88
N PHE A 270 1.41 -19.93 25.70
CA PHE A 270 0.36 -18.97 26.01
C PHE A 270 0.93 -17.70 26.69
N VAL A 271 1.70 -17.87 27.77
CA VAL A 271 2.27 -16.73 28.51
C VAL A 271 3.21 -15.92 27.62
N ASN A 272 4.03 -16.57 26.79
CA ASN A 272 4.91 -15.89 25.84
C ASN A 272 4.12 -15.07 24.82
N HIS A 273 3.07 -15.64 24.21
CA HIS A 273 2.20 -14.89 23.30
C HIS A 273 1.54 -13.71 23.99
N TYR A 274 1.03 -13.90 25.20
CA TYR A 274 0.43 -12.83 26.00
C TYR A 274 1.42 -11.69 26.28
N LEU A 275 2.66 -12.02 26.67
CA LEU A 275 3.71 -11.04 26.97
C LEU A 275 4.12 -10.28 25.70
N GLN A 276 4.25 -10.97 24.57
CA GLN A 276 4.54 -10.35 23.28
C GLN A 276 3.42 -9.40 22.84
N GLN A 277 2.16 -9.82 22.98
CA GLN A 277 1.02 -8.95 22.73
C GLN A 277 1.00 -7.72 23.64
N THR A 278 1.27 -7.91 24.94
CA THR A 278 1.35 -6.80 25.89
C THR A 278 2.45 -5.82 25.52
N TYR A 279 3.61 -6.33 25.12
CA TYR A 279 4.70 -5.49 24.63
C TYR A 279 4.33 -4.72 23.36
N ASN A 280 3.68 -5.38 22.41
CA ASN A 280 3.18 -4.78 21.18
C ASN A 280 2.19 -3.64 21.47
N ILE A 281 1.25 -3.85 22.39
CA ILE A 281 0.29 -2.84 22.85
C ILE A 281 1.03 -1.64 23.45
N VAL A 282 1.96 -1.86 24.39
CA VAL A 282 2.69 -0.76 25.05
C VAL A 282 3.55 0.02 24.06
N ARG A 283 4.21 -0.68 23.13
CA ARG A 283 5.01 -0.05 22.08
C ARG A 283 4.16 0.82 21.15
N GLN A 284 3.01 0.31 20.71
CA GLN A 284 2.09 1.05 19.84
C GLN A 284 1.47 2.25 20.57
N GLN A 285 1.04 2.07 21.83
CA GLN A 285 0.54 3.17 22.66
C GLN A 285 1.60 4.28 22.80
N LYS A 286 2.86 3.92 23.02
CA LYS A 286 3.95 4.88 23.10
C LYS A 286 4.15 5.62 21.78
N TYR A 287 4.16 4.91 20.66
CA TYR A 287 4.26 5.50 19.33
C TYR A 287 3.15 6.53 19.08
N GLU A 288 1.90 6.16 19.30
CA GLU A 288 0.74 7.05 19.12
C GLU A 288 0.81 8.29 20.02
N HIS A 289 1.21 8.11 21.27
CA HIS A 289 1.37 9.24 22.20
C HIS A 289 2.53 10.17 21.81
N ASP A 290 3.64 9.61 21.30
CA ASP A 290 4.76 10.43 20.83
C ASP A 290 4.34 11.24 19.59
N LEU A 291 3.56 10.64 18.67
CA LEU A 291 2.93 11.35 17.55
C LEU A 291 2.02 12.50 18.01
N GLU A 292 1.20 12.27 19.05
CA GLU A 292 0.31 13.29 19.62
C GLU A 292 1.08 14.49 20.22
N LYS A 293 2.33 14.28 20.66
CA LYS A 293 3.20 15.30 21.28
C LYS A 293 4.00 16.15 20.29
N GLU A 294 4.22 15.69 19.07
CA GLU A 294 5.19 16.29 18.13
C GLU A 294 4.79 17.64 17.48
N SER A 295 3.86 18.45 18.01
CA SER A 295 3.66 19.84 17.49
C SER A 295 2.97 20.86 18.40
N HIS A 296 3.42 22.13 18.28
CA HIS A 296 2.80 23.35 18.85
C HIS A 296 1.48 23.76 18.15
N ALA A 297 1.19 23.20 16.98
CA ALA A 297 -0.07 23.29 16.26
C ALA A 297 -0.34 21.93 15.61
N LYS A 298 -1.34 21.21 16.09
CA LYS A 298 -1.52 19.79 15.73
C LYS A 298 -1.92 19.66 14.26
N ALA A 299 -1.22 18.81 13.51
CA ALA A 299 -1.50 18.57 12.08
C ALA A 299 -2.91 17.99 11.82
N TRP A 300 -3.65 17.64 12.86
CA TRP A 300 -5.03 17.15 12.81
C TRP A 300 -6.06 18.13 13.40
N GLU A 301 -5.64 19.34 13.81
CA GLU A 301 -6.55 20.40 14.21
C GLU A 301 -7.07 21.17 12.99
N THR A 302 -8.34 21.58 13.06
CA THR A 302 -8.98 22.37 12.02
C THR A 302 -8.39 23.77 11.99
N LYS A 303 -7.93 24.19 10.80
CA LYS A 303 -7.41 25.54 10.62
C LYS A 303 -8.50 26.58 10.83
N LYS A 304 -8.16 27.62 11.59
CA LYS A 304 -9.08 28.72 11.93
C LYS A 304 -9.43 29.61 10.72
N ASN A 305 -8.54 29.70 9.71
CA ASN A 305 -8.72 30.54 8.53
C ASN A 305 -8.35 29.78 7.23
N ILE A 306 -9.34 29.43 6.42
CA ILE A 306 -9.18 28.87 5.07
C ILE A 306 -9.54 29.94 4.03
N ASN A 307 -8.73 30.08 2.99
CA ASN A 307 -8.97 31.07 1.93
C ASN A 307 -10.18 30.64 1.06
N LYS A 308 -10.83 31.61 0.39
CA LYS A 308 -12.07 31.37 -0.35
C LYS A 308 -11.91 30.38 -1.51
N ALA A 309 -10.77 30.37 -2.19
CA ALA A 309 -10.52 29.46 -3.32
C ALA A 309 -10.39 28.00 -2.85
N THR A 310 -9.59 27.78 -1.80
CA THR A 310 -9.44 26.48 -1.14
C THR A 310 -10.77 26.00 -0.56
N GLN A 311 -11.54 26.89 0.08
CA GLN A 311 -12.87 26.57 0.60
C GLN A 311 -13.82 26.11 -0.52
N GLN A 312 -13.84 26.81 -1.66
CA GLN A 312 -14.69 26.40 -2.80
C GLN A 312 -14.32 25.02 -3.35
N VAL A 313 -13.04 24.67 -3.37
CA VAL A 313 -12.58 23.33 -3.78
C VAL A 313 -12.98 22.29 -2.72
N MET A 314 -12.77 22.59 -1.45
CA MET A 314 -13.20 21.75 -0.32
C MET A 314 -14.70 21.50 -0.33
N ASP A 315 -15.53 22.49 -0.67
CA ASP A 315 -17.00 22.33 -0.68
C ASP A 315 -17.48 21.50 -1.89
N LYS A 316 -16.74 21.52 -3.01
CA LYS A 316 -17.14 20.91 -4.30
C LYS A 316 -16.49 19.56 -4.59
N THR A 317 -15.46 19.18 -3.84
CA THR A 317 -14.73 17.93 -4.08
C THR A 317 -15.63 16.70 -4.04
N THR A 318 -15.37 15.77 -4.94
CA THR A 318 -16.09 14.50 -5.04
C THR A 318 -15.70 13.49 -3.96
N LEU A 319 -14.60 13.75 -3.25
CA LEU A 319 -14.09 12.90 -2.18
C LEU A 319 -15.03 12.84 -0.96
N HIS A 320 -15.97 13.78 -0.79
CA HIS A 320 -17.02 13.74 0.25
C HIS A 320 -17.86 12.45 0.22
N LYS A 321 -17.83 11.72 -0.90
CA LYS A 321 -18.45 10.39 -1.01
C LYS A 321 -17.80 9.33 -0.12
N PHE A 322 -16.54 9.54 0.30
CA PHE A 322 -15.72 8.54 0.97
C PHE A 322 -15.17 9.00 2.32
N PHE A 323 -15.15 10.31 2.58
CA PHE A 323 -14.63 10.90 3.81
C PHE A 323 -15.70 11.71 4.51
N LYS A 324 -15.72 11.65 5.85
CA LYS A 324 -16.68 12.40 6.69
C LYS A 324 -16.40 13.90 6.67
N GLY A 325 -15.14 14.26 6.47
CA GLY A 325 -14.68 15.63 6.34
C GLY A 325 -13.41 15.69 5.51
N ILE A 326 -13.22 16.79 4.80
CA ILE A 326 -12.05 17.06 3.97
C ILE A 326 -11.53 18.43 4.34
N GLU A 327 -10.24 18.55 4.61
CA GLU A 327 -9.57 19.82 4.86
C GLU A 327 -8.31 19.94 4.01
N LEU A 328 -8.25 21.01 3.21
CA LEU A 328 -7.07 21.37 2.43
C LEU A 328 -6.38 22.55 3.09
N ASP A 329 -5.06 22.47 3.25
CA ASP A 329 -4.27 23.64 3.61
C ASP A 329 -4.32 24.70 2.50
N ASN A 330 -4.20 25.98 2.86
CA ASN A 330 -4.10 27.08 1.90
C ASN A 330 -2.88 26.95 0.98
N ASP A 331 -1.83 26.26 1.44
CA ASP A 331 -0.59 26.04 0.68
C ASP A 331 -0.63 24.79 -0.20
N VAL A 332 -1.77 24.07 -0.27
CA VAL A 332 -1.96 22.93 -1.18
C VAL A 332 -2.06 23.44 -2.63
N ASP A 333 -1.27 22.85 -3.50
CA ASP A 333 -1.40 23.04 -4.95
C ASP A 333 -2.71 22.41 -5.45
N LEU A 334 -3.68 23.27 -5.82
CA LEU A 334 -5.02 22.84 -6.25
C LEU A 334 -4.99 22.02 -7.56
N ILE A 335 -3.96 22.16 -8.39
CA ILE A 335 -3.79 21.35 -9.61
C ILE A 335 -3.33 19.94 -9.24
N GLN A 336 -2.35 19.81 -8.34
CA GLN A 336 -1.95 18.51 -7.80
C GLN A 336 -3.08 17.87 -6.98
N PHE A 337 -3.86 18.66 -6.25
CA PHE A 337 -5.05 18.17 -5.57
C PHE A 337 -6.04 17.54 -6.56
N LYS A 338 -6.24 18.14 -7.74
CA LYS A 338 -7.15 17.55 -8.74
C LYS A 338 -6.66 16.17 -9.21
N ARG A 339 -5.35 16.00 -9.43
CA ARG A 339 -4.77 14.69 -9.74
C ARG A 339 -4.99 13.69 -8.62
N PHE A 340 -4.69 14.08 -7.38
CA PHE A 340 -4.93 13.27 -6.20
C PHE A 340 -6.41 12.88 -6.05
N GLU A 341 -7.33 13.81 -6.23
CA GLU A 341 -8.78 13.57 -6.20
C GLU A 341 -9.15 12.48 -7.21
N ASP A 342 -8.71 12.60 -8.45
CA ASP A 342 -9.08 11.67 -9.51
C ASP A 342 -8.49 10.26 -9.27
N GLU A 343 -7.22 10.16 -8.84
CA GLU A 343 -6.61 8.87 -8.45
C GLU A 343 -7.35 8.24 -7.27
N THR A 344 -7.63 9.05 -6.24
CA THR A 344 -8.27 8.58 -5.00
C THR A 344 -9.70 8.13 -5.28
N MET A 345 -10.45 8.84 -6.11
CA MET A 345 -11.80 8.44 -6.52
C MET A 345 -11.83 7.08 -7.21
N ARG A 346 -10.86 6.79 -8.10
CA ARG A 346 -10.74 5.50 -8.80
C ARG A 346 -10.45 4.35 -7.82
N LEU A 347 -9.60 4.62 -6.85
CA LEU A 347 -9.18 3.66 -5.83
C LEU A 347 -10.28 3.40 -4.79
N MET A 348 -10.83 4.46 -4.20
CA MET A 348 -11.83 4.41 -3.11
C MET A 348 -13.18 3.82 -3.53
N ALA A 349 -13.45 3.76 -4.84
CA ALA A 349 -14.59 3.00 -5.37
C ALA A 349 -14.50 1.50 -5.04
N ARG A 350 -13.29 0.97 -4.81
CA ARG A 350 -13.02 -0.46 -4.64
C ARG A 350 -12.39 -0.81 -3.29
N LEU A 351 -11.70 0.14 -2.65
CA LEU A 351 -11.11 -0.09 -1.33
C LEU A 351 -12.17 -0.45 -0.28
N PRO A 352 -11.78 -1.23 0.75
CA PRO A 352 -12.66 -1.59 1.86
C PRO A 352 -13.16 -0.33 2.57
N LYS A 353 -14.45 -0.29 2.89
CA LYS A 353 -15.09 0.80 3.64
C LYS A 353 -15.55 0.28 4.98
N THR A 354 -15.44 1.10 6.01
CA THR A 354 -15.92 0.77 7.36
C THR A 354 -17.07 1.69 7.75
N LYS A 355 -17.77 1.37 8.85
CA LYS A 355 -18.81 2.24 9.38
C LYS A 355 -18.25 3.57 9.92
N ASN A 356 -17.03 3.53 10.45
CA ASN A 356 -16.34 4.69 11.01
C ASN A 356 -15.59 5.43 9.90
N VAL A 357 -16.30 6.26 9.15
CA VAL A 357 -15.74 6.99 8.00
C VAL A 357 -14.69 8.02 8.47
N PRO A 358 -13.47 8.04 7.90
CA PRO A 358 -12.39 8.90 8.36
C PRO A 358 -12.51 10.33 7.83
N ILE A 359 -11.79 11.24 8.47
CA ILE A 359 -11.55 12.61 7.98
C ILE A 359 -10.24 12.61 7.18
N LEU A 360 -10.22 13.25 6.02
CA LEU A 360 -9.01 13.43 5.21
C LEU A 360 -8.48 14.87 5.34
N ARG A 361 -7.20 15.02 5.65
CA ARG A 361 -6.53 16.32 5.73
C ARG A 361 -5.31 16.31 4.81
N LEU A 362 -5.25 17.23 3.84
CA LEU A 362 -4.09 17.41 2.97
C LEU A 362 -3.37 18.69 3.39
N ARG A 363 -2.13 18.58 3.87
CA ARG A 363 -1.37 19.73 4.40
C ARG A 363 0.12 19.46 4.39
N LYS A 364 0.93 20.50 4.61
CA LYS A 364 2.38 20.34 4.80
C LYS A 364 2.64 19.82 6.22
N LEU A 365 3.25 18.65 6.35
CA LEU A 365 3.51 18.05 7.66
C LEU A 365 4.71 18.68 8.41
N GLY A 366 5.51 19.51 7.73
CA GLY A 366 6.48 20.42 8.36
C GLY A 366 7.44 19.69 9.30
N ASN A 367 7.32 19.95 10.62
CA ASN A 367 8.16 19.37 11.68
C ASN A 367 7.94 17.87 11.92
N HIS A 368 6.82 17.31 11.45
CA HIS A 368 6.62 15.87 11.39
C HIS A 368 7.45 15.35 10.22
N LYS A 369 8.53 14.60 10.47
CA LYS A 369 9.41 14.03 9.43
C LYS A 369 8.74 12.84 8.72
N ALA A 370 7.46 12.95 8.39
CA ALA A 370 6.66 11.89 7.80
C ALA A 370 5.95 12.38 6.54
N ALA A 371 5.75 11.48 5.58
CA ALA A 371 4.98 11.76 4.37
C ALA A 371 3.45 11.64 4.59
N GLY A 372 3.04 11.16 5.76
CA GLY A 372 1.65 10.99 6.16
C GLY A 372 1.54 10.76 7.67
N LEU A 373 0.32 10.80 8.19
CA LEU A 373 0.00 10.45 9.58
C LEU A 373 -1.47 10.04 9.71
N TYR A 374 -1.74 8.88 10.29
CA TYR A 374 -3.05 8.51 10.79
C TYR A 374 -3.15 8.75 12.30
N VAL A 375 -4.22 9.44 12.72
CA VAL A 375 -4.50 9.74 14.14
C VAL A 375 -5.70 8.91 14.60
N PRO A 376 -5.49 7.81 15.35
CA PRO A 376 -6.56 6.88 15.72
C PRO A 376 -7.67 7.53 16.57
N SER A 377 -7.31 8.36 17.54
CA SER A 377 -8.26 9.04 18.44
C SER A 377 -9.24 9.96 17.70
N LEU A 378 -8.86 10.46 16.52
CA LEU A 378 -9.69 11.36 15.71
C LEU A 378 -10.18 10.72 14.40
N ASN A 379 -9.84 9.46 14.15
CA ASN A 379 -10.09 8.76 12.89
C ASN A 379 -9.75 9.64 11.68
N THR A 380 -8.54 10.22 11.69
CA THR A 380 -8.12 11.25 10.74
C THR A 380 -6.87 10.79 9.99
N ILE A 381 -6.97 10.76 8.65
CA ILE A 381 -5.86 10.53 7.74
C ILE A 381 -5.29 11.90 7.34
N VAL A 382 -4.00 12.09 7.56
CA VAL A 382 -3.25 13.27 7.13
C VAL A 382 -2.24 12.83 6.09
N VAL A 383 -2.24 13.48 4.92
CA VAL A 383 -1.26 13.21 3.86
C VAL A 383 -0.44 14.47 3.64
N ASP A 384 0.88 14.32 3.59
CA ASP A 384 1.75 15.43 3.23
C ASP A 384 1.50 15.83 1.78
N PHE A 385 1.40 17.12 1.52
CA PHE A 385 1.13 17.65 0.19
C PHE A 385 2.15 18.72 -0.23
N ARG A 386 3.39 18.62 0.30
CA ARG A 386 4.54 19.44 -0.12
C ARG A 386 5.00 19.09 -1.54
N ASN A 387 5.51 20.06 -2.29
CA ASN A 387 6.15 19.76 -3.59
C ASN A 387 7.37 18.85 -3.39
N PRO A 388 7.67 17.90 -4.31
CA PRO A 388 8.83 17.00 -4.17
C PRO A 388 10.16 17.73 -3.98
N SER A 389 10.31 18.92 -4.58
CA SER A 389 11.47 19.81 -4.42
C SER A 389 11.62 20.43 -3.01
N GLU A 390 10.56 20.45 -2.20
CA GLU A 390 10.55 20.95 -0.83
C GLU A 390 10.88 19.87 0.21
N ILE A 391 10.88 18.59 -0.19
CA ILE A 391 11.06 17.43 0.71
C ILE A 391 12.53 16.95 0.70
N HIS A 392 13.21 17.04 -0.44
CA HIS A 392 14.60 16.59 -0.62
C HIS A 392 15.41 17.71 -1.28
N GLY A 393 16.34 18.32 -0.53
CA GLY A 393 17.20 19.37 -1.09
C GLY A 393 17.96 18.89 -2.32
N ASN A 394 17.84 19.63 -3.44
CA ASN A 394 18.55 19.55 -4.74
C ASN A 394 18.87 18.19 -5.40
N HIS A 395 18.50 17.06 -4.81
CA HIS A 395 18.64 15.71 -5.36
C HIS A 395 17.39 14.92 -4.97
N ALA A 396 16.34 15.05 -5.78
CA ALA A 396 15.08 14.33 -5.58
C ALA A 396 14.61 13.76 -6.91
N GLU A 397 14.52 12.44 -6.97
CA GLU A 397 13.71 11.76 -7.98
C GLU A 397 12.24 12.13 -7.80
N LYS A 398 11.48 12.06 -8.90
CA LYS A 398 10.11 12.57 -9.07
C LYS A 398 9.04 11.74 -8.33
N GLU A 399 9.16 11.50 -7.03
CA GLU A 399 8.08 10.85 -6.28
C GLU A 399 6.95 11.87 -6.00
N ALA A 400 5.70 11.48 -6.24
CA ALA A 400 4.54 12.31 -5.96
C ALA A 400 4.35 12.49 -4.45
N SER A 401 3.96 13.69 -4.02
CA SER A 401 3.90 14.08 -2.60
C SER A 401 2.93 13.26 -1.73
N PHE A 402 2.02 12.52 -2.35
CA PHE A 402 0.92 11.80 -1.70
C PHE A 402 1.04 10.27 -1.79
N SER A 403 2.26 9.74 -1.99
CA SER A 403 2.55 8.30 -2.05
C SER A 403 2.31 7.54 -0.74
N SER A 404 2.15 8.27 0.37
CA SER A 404 1.80 7.73 1.69
C SER A 404 0.31 7.37 1.85
N PHE A 405 -0.56 7.75 0.92
CA PHE A 405 -2.01 7.58 1.12
C PHE A 405 -2.42 6.13 1.43
N ILE A 406 -1.89 5.14 0.70
CA ILE A 406 -2.17 3.72 0.98
C ILE A 406 -1.64 3.28 2.34
N HIS A 407 -0.48 3.79 2.75
CA HIS A 407 0.10 3.53 4.08
C HIS A 407 -0.86 3.99 5.20
N GLU A 408 -1.28 5.25 5.13
CA GLU A 408 -2.19 5.84 6.12
C GLU A 408 -3.58 5.20 6.07
N TYR A 409 -4.04 4.80 4.87
CA TYR A 409 -5.26 4.02 4.74
C TYR A 409 -5.12 2.63 5.38
N GLY A 410 -3.92 2.03 5.31
CA GLY A 410 -3.57 0.80 6.02
C GLY A 410 -3.73 0.94 7.52
N HIS A 411 -3.18 2.01 8.12
CA HIS A 411 -3.43 2.32 9.53
C HIS A 411 -4.92 2.50 9.84
N TYR A 412 -5.66 3.22 9.00
CA TYR A 412 -7.10 3.35 9.16
C TYR A 412 -7.83 1.99 9.18
N LEU A 413 -7.49 1.09 8.26
CA LEU A 413 -8.08 -0.26 8.21
C LEU A 413 -7.69 -1.10 9.44
N ASP A 414 -6.46 -0.98 9.92
CA ASP A 414 -5.96 -1.66 11.12
C ASP A 414 -6.90 -1.46 12.32
N TYR A 415 -7.32 -0.21 12.57
CA TYR A 415 -8.24 0.12 13.67
C TYR A 415 -9.70 -0.19 13.34
N ASN A 416 -10.14 0.08 12.11
CA ASN A 416 -11.58 0.15 11.83
C ASN A 416 -12.19 -1.13 11.22
N LEU A 417 -11.36 -2.12 10.86
CA LEU A 417 -11.84 -3.45 10.44
C LEU A 417 -11.83 -4.48 11.57
N SER A 418 -11.28 -4.16 12.74
CA SER A 418 -11.34 -5.06 13.89
C SER A 418 -12.79 -5.32 14.30
N LYS A 419 -13.11 -6.60 14.55
CA LYS A 419 -14.43 -7.05 15.03
C LYS A 419 -14.36 -7.67 16.43
N ASN A 420 -13.21 -7.60 17.09
CA ASN A 420 -12.96 -8.34 18.33
C ASN A 420 -13.51 -7.61 19.56
N LYS A 421 -13.88 -8.39 20.59
CA LYS A 421 -14.50 -7.90 21.84
C LYS A 421 -13.62 -6.93 22.65
N ASP A 422 -12.31 -7.01 22.46
CA ASP A 422 -11.33 -6.13 23.11
C ASP A 422 -10.98 -4.90 22.26
N ASP A 423 -11.60 -4.75 21.08
CA ASP A 423 -11.44 -3.65 20.12
C ASP A 423 -9.97 -3.37 19.74
N LEU A 424 -9.14 -4.41 19.82
CA LEU A 424 -7.73 -4.37 19.41
C LEU A 424 -7.64 -4.19 17.90
N SER A 425 -6.77 -3.29 17.45
CA SER A 425 -6.41 -3.16 16.03
C SER A 425 -5.94 -4.52 15.47
N LEU A 426 -6.16 -4.76 14.18
CA LEU A 426 -5.82 -6.01 13.49
C LEU A 426 -4.35 -6.43 13.69
N SER A 427 -3.44 -5.47 13.72
CA SER A 427 -2.00 -5.63 13.95
C SER A 427 -1.65 -6.16 15.35
N LEU A 428 -2.54 -6.00 16.32
CA LEU A 428 -2.37 -6.49 17.70
C LEU A 428 -3.02 -7.86 17.93
N GLN A 429 -3.68 -8.43 16.92
CA GLN A 429 -4.36 -9.72 17.02
C GLN A 429 -3.39 -10.90 16.83
N PRO A 430 -3.67 -12.08 17.43
CA PRO A 430 -2.80 -13.26 17.32
C PRO A 430 -2.47 -13.65 15.87
N GLU A 431 -3.42 -13.47 14.95
CA GLU A 431 -3.30 -13.85 13.55
C GLU A 431 -2.21 -13.06 12.80
N PHE A 432 -1.85 -11.87 13.29
CA PHE A 432 -0.80 -11.03 12.70
C PHE A 432 0.56 -11.16 13.39
N ALA A 433 0.61 -11.80 14.58
CA ALA A 433 1.80 -11.83 15.43
C ALA A 433 3.03 -12.44 14.74
N ASN A 434 2.85 -13.51 13.96
CA ASN A 434 3.94 -14.17 13.23
C ASN A 434 4.56 -13.27 12.15
N ILE A 435 3.78 -12.39 11.53
CA ILE A 435 4.30 -11.42 10.55
C ILE A 435 5.21 -10.41 11.25
N ILE A 436 4.79 -9.88 12.40
CA ILE A 436 5.60 -8.97 13.22
C ILE A 436 6.88 -9.66 13.68
N GLN A 437 6.80 -10.88 14.22
CA GLN A 437 7.96 -11.59 14.73
C GLN A 437 9.01 -11.81 13.64
N ASN A 438 8.62 -12.37 12.50
CA ASN A 438 9.54 -12.63 11.39
C ASN A 438 10.12 -11.32 10.83
N TYR A 439 9.28 -10.30 10.63
CA TYR A 439 9.72 -9.00 10.14
C TYR A 439 10.74 -8.34 11.07
N THR A 440 10.46 -8.31 12.37
CA THR A 440 11.35 -7.66 13.35
C THR A 440 12.64 -8.42 13.58
N GLN A 441 12.65 -9.75 13.40
CA GLN A 441 13.87 -10.55 13.36
C GLN A 441 14.72 -10.17 12.14
N GLU A 442 14.11 -10.10 10.95
CA GLU A 442 14.80 -9.73 9.72
C GLU A 442 15.36 -8.31 9.78
N LEU A 443 14.65 -7.34 10.35
CA LEU A 443 15.18 -5.98 10.58
C LEU A 443 16.51 -6.01 11.37
N ARG A 444 16.59 -6.83 12.42
CA ARG A 444 17.81 -6.96 13.24
C ARG A 444 18.93 -7.65 12.49
N LEU A 445 18.63 -8.70 11.73
CA LEU A 445 19.61 -9.37 10.87
C LEU A 445 20.18 -8.41 9.81
N ASN A 446 19.38 -7.45 9.37
CA ASN A 446 19.80 -6.36 8.48
C ASN A 446 20.43 -5.16 9.21
N GLY A 447 20.74 -5.28 10.51
CA GLY A 447 21.47 -4.28 11.28
C GLY A 447 20.65 -3.06 11.75
N VAL A 448 19.32 -3.10 11.62
CA VAL A 448 18.45 -2.00 12.07
C VAL A 448 18.36 -2.00 13.60
N ALA A 449 18.67 -0.86 14.22
CA ALA A 449 18.73 -0.70 15.67
C ALA A 449 18.20 0.67 16.13
N GLY A 450 18.12 0.86 17.45
CA GLY A 450 17.81 2.16 18.05
C GLY A 450 16.39 2.67 17.72
N LYS A 451 16.29 3.97 17.38
CA LYS A 451 15.00 4.63 17.11
C LYS A 451 14.33 4.09 15.85
N ASP A 452 15.12 3.79 14.81
CA ASP A 452 14.59 3.28 13.54
C ASP A 452 13.97 1.90 13.74
N TYR A 453 14.64 1.01 14.49
CA TYR A 453 14.07 -0.27 14.88
C TYR A 453 12.78 -0.07 15.70
N ALA A 454 12.79 0.83 16.69
CA ALA A 454 11.62 1.05 17.53
C ALA A 454 10.40 1.52 16.72
N TYR A 455 10.61 2.40 15.75
CA TYR A 455 9.58 2.87 14.82
C TYR A 455 9.10 1.75 13.90
N LEU A 456 9.99 1.16 13.10
CA LEU A 456 9.65 0.14 12.10
C LEU A 456 9.02 -1.10 12.71
N ALA A 457 9.44 -1.48 13.91
CA ALA A 457 8.92 -2.65 14.60
C ALA A 457 7.53 -2.42 15.23
N THR A 458 6.98 -1.20 15.20
CA THR A 458 5.66 -0.89 15.77
C THR A 458 4.57 -1.70 15.04
N PRO A 459 3.65 -2.39 15.73
CA PRO A 459 2.71 -3.31 15.08
C PRO A 459 1.89 -2.68 13.94
N THR A 460 1.32 -1.49 14.16
CA THR A 460 0.56 -0.77 13.13
C THR A 460 1.41 -0.34 11.93
N GLU A 461 2.69 -0.02 12.14
CA GLU A 461 3.67 0.31 11.10
C GLU A 461 4.04 -0.92 10.24
N VAL A 462 4.18 -2.10 10.89
CA VAL A 462 4.36 -3.37 10.19
C VAL A 462 3.13 -3.70 9.36
N PHE A 463 1.93 -3.47 9.90
CA PHE A 463 0.67 -3.70 9.20
C PHE A 463 0.50 -2.79 7.98
N ALA A 464 0.73 -1.49 8.11
CA ALA A 464 0.63 -0.54 7.02
C ALA A 464 1.60 -0.89 5.87
N ARG A 465 2.87 -1.18 6.16
CA ARG A 465 3.84 -1.61 5.13
C ARG A 465 3.48 -2.96 4.51
N SER A 466 2.98 -3.91 5.31
CA SER A 466 2.48 -5.18 4.80
C SER A 466 1.30 -4.98 3.84
N PHE A 467 0.42 -4.02 4.15
CA PHE A 467 -0.72 -3.67 3.30
C PHE A 467 -0.27 -3.01 2.00
N GLU A 468 0.71 -2.10 2.02
CA GLU A 468 1.31 -1.52 0.81
C GLU A 468 1.88 -2.60 -0.11
N LEU A 469 2.63 -3.55 0.44
CA LEU A 469 3.18 -4.70 -0.30
C LEU A 469 2.07 -5.59 -0.85
N TYR A 470 1.01 -5.87 -0.07
CA TYR A 470 -0.13 -6.64 -0.55
C TYR A 470 -0.83 -5.95 -1.73
N MET A 471 -1.05 -4.63 -1.62
CA MET A 471 -1.64 -3.83 -2.69
C MET A 471 -0.77 -3.83 -3.96
N HIS A 472 0.56 -3.77 -3.81
CA HIS A 472 1.49 -3.81 -4.93
C HIS A 472 1.63 -5.22 -5.56
N ASP A 473 1.97 -6.23 -4.76
CA ASP A 473 2.36 -7.57 -5.23
C ASP A 473 1.15 -8.45 -5.56
N ALA A 474 0.12 -8.46 -4.70
CA ALA A 474 -1.00 -9.39 -4.80
C ALA A 474 -2.22 -8.81 -5.51
N VAL A 475 -2.47 -7.50 -5.35
CA VAL A 475 -3.58 -6.77 -5.99
C VAL A 475 -3.16 -6.12 -7.30
N GLY A 476 -1.86 -5.86 -7.53
CA GLY A 476 -1.39 -5.24 -8.76
C GLY A 476 -1.72 -3.75 -8.87
N LEU A 477 -1.90 -3.05 -7.73
CA LEU A 477 -2.06 -1.60 -7.72
C LEU A 477 -0.79 -0.93 -8.25
N ARG A 478 -0.95 -0.03 -9.21
CA ARG A 478 0.08 0.89 -9.69
C ARG A 478 -0.43 2.32 -9.60
N GLY A 479 0.48 3.28 -9.49
CA GLY A 479 0.18 4.71 -9.48
C GLY A 479 0.77 5.45 -8.28
N ASN A 480 0.34 6.69 -8.06
CA ASN A 480 1.07 7.64 -7.22
C ASN A 480 0.60 7.68 -5.76
N LEU A 481 -0.46 6.93 -5.42
CA LEU A 481 -1.03 6.85 -4.07
C LEU A 481 -0.37 5.81 -3.16
N ASN A 482 0.48 4.94 -3.73
CA ASN A 482 1.20 3.89 -3.01
C ASN A 482 2.70 4.15 -3.07
N HIS A 483 3.45 3.51 -2.17
CA HIS A 483 4.90 3.58 -2.18
C HIS A 483 5.50 3.07 -3.52
N SER A 484 6.60 3.67 -3.94
CA SER A 484 7.26 3.35 -5.23
C SER A 484 8.58 2.59 -5.10
N ASN A 485 9.25 2.64 -3.93
CA ASN A 485 10.59 2.08 -3.73
C ASN A 485 10.64 0.94 -2.69
N TYR A 486 10.27 -0.27 -3.12
CA TYR A 486 10.29 -1.45 -2.25
C TYR A 486 11.67 -2.07 -2.03
N ASP A 487 12.76 -1.41 -2.44
CA ASP A 487 14.15 -1.85 -2.22
C ASP A 487 14.75 -1.36 -0.89
N GLN A 488 14.01 -0.56 -0.12
CA GLN A 488 14.45 -0.10 1.20
C GLN A 488 14.42 -1.22 2.24
N VAL A 489 15.19 -1.07 3.33
CA VAL A 489 15.39 -2.13 4.34
C VAL A 489 14.09 -2.55 5.01
N GLU A 490 13.19 -1.60 5.24
CA GLU A 490 11.85 -1.78 5.81
C GLU A 490 10.90 -2.60 4.93
N TYR A 491 11.17 -2.74 3.63
CA TYR A 491 10.41 -3.60 2.71
C TYR A 491 11.14 -4.90 2.39
N LYS A 492 12.48 -4.89 2.39
CA LYS A 492 13.33 -6.09 2.23
C LYS A 492 13.23 -7.05 3.41
N ALA A 493 13.01 -6.54 4.63
CA ALA A 493 12.78 -7.37 5.81
C ALA A 493 11.50 -8.24 5.70
N PHE A 494 10.58 -7.92 4.78
CA PHE A 494 9.54 -8.85 4.35
C PHE A 494 10.08 -9.82 3.30
N THR A 495 10.73 -10.88 3.78
CA THR A 495 11.27 -11.96 2.94
C THR A 495 10.16 -12.62 2.10
N PRO A 496 10.50 -13.35 1.01
CA PRO A 496 9.49 -14.01 0.17
C PRO A 496 8.53 -14.94 0.93
N GLY A 497 9.02 -15.62 1.98
CA GLY A 497 8.19 -16.45 2.86
C GLY A 497 7.20 -15.62 3.69
N VAL A 498 7.64 -14.47 4.21
CA VAL A 498 6.77 -13.54 4.94
C VAL A 498 5.74 -12.90 4.01
N ARG A 499 6.11 -12.50 2.78
CA ARG A 499 5.16 -11.97 1.78
C ARG A 499 4.04 -12.96 1.41
N THR A 500 4.37 -14.25 1.37
CA THR A 500 3.36 -15.31 1.20
C THR A 500 2.39 -15.34 2.38
N THR A 501 2.92 -15.19 3.61
CA THR A 501 2.11 -15.14 4.83
C THR A 501 1.24 -13.88 4.88
N ILE A 502 1.76 -12.73 4.48
CA ILE A 502 1.02 -11.47 4.32
C ILE A 502 -0.16 -11.65 3.37
N THR A 503 0.06 -12.27 2.20
CA THR A 503 -1.01 -12.52 1.23
C THR A 503 -2.11 -13.40 1.83
N LYS A 504 -1.74 -14.48 2.52
CA LYS A 504 -2.70 -15.35 3.22
C LYS A 504 -3.46 -14.58 4.31
N TYR A 505 -2.78 -13.74 5.07
CA TYR A 505 -3.37 -12.94 6.14
C TYR A 505 -4.39 -11.90 5.64
N PHE A 506 -4.11 -11.22 4.52
CA PHE A 506 -5.09 -10.27 3.98
C PHE A 506 -6.25 -10.98 3.26
N ASP A 507 -6.01 -12.14 2.65
CA ASP A 507 -7.04 -12.92 1.96
C ASP A 507 -8.04 -13.61 2.92
N GLN A 508 -7.74 -13.72 4.21
CA GLN A 508 -8.72 -14.17 5.22
C GLN A 508 -9.65 -13.04 5.69
N ILE A 509 -9.33 -11.77 5.43
CA ILE A 509 -10.18 -10.63 5.79
C ILE A 509 -11.19 -10.41 4.66
N PRO A 510 -12.50 -10.67 4.87
CA PRO A 510 -13.49 -10.67 3.79
C PRO A 510 -13.54 -9.36 3.01
N GLU A 511 -13.44 -8.24 3.72
CA GLU A 511 -13.47 -6.89 3.16
C GLU A 511 -12.26 -6.59 2.27
N ILE A 512 -11.12 -7.24 2.50
CA ILE A 512 -9.87 -7.03 1.74
C ILE A 512 -9.72 -8.06 0.61
N LYS A 513 -10.15 -9.30 0.81
CA LYS A 513 -10.04 -10.39 -0.18
C LYS A 513 -10.63 -10.04 -1.55
N VAL A 514 -11.66 -9.20 -1.59
CA VAL A 514 -12.33 -8.78 -2.84
C VAL A 514 -11.42 -7.96 -3.75
N LEU A 515 -10.38 -7.32 -3.21
CA LEU A 515 -9.50 -6.41 -3.96
C LEU A 515 -8.76 -7.15 -5.08
N ARG A 516 -8.20 -8.34 -4.84
CA ARG A 516 -7.49 -9.13 -5.86
C ARG A 516 -8.31 -9.46 -7.10
N LYS A 517 -9.65 -9.52 -6.97
CA LYS A 517 -10.56 -9.81 -8.09
C LYS A 517 -11.04 -8.56 -8.80
N THR A 518 -11.00 -7.42 -8.13
CA THR A 518 -11.70 -6.19 -8.54
C THR A 518 -10.75 -5.05 -8.88
N LEU A 519 -9.48 -5.17 -8.48
CA LEU A 519 -8.40 -4.21 -8.69
C LEU A 519 -7.25 -4.92 -9.39
N ASN A 520 -6.86 -4.37 -10.53
CA ASN A 520 -5.56 -4.54 -11.20
C ASN A 520 -5.42 -3.30 -12.09
N ILE A 521 -5.22 -2.14 -11.44
CA ILE A 521 -5.35 -0.83 -12.08
C ILE A 521 -4.09 -0.02 -11.86
N ASP A 522 -3.75 0.77 -12.87
CA ASP A 522 -2.80 1.87 -12.75
C ASP A 522 -3.60 3.16 -12.52
N THR A 523 -3.61 3.62 -11.27
CA THR A 523 -4.35 4.80 -10.84
C THR A 523 -3.77 6.10 -11.42
N SER A 524 -2.48 6.12 -11.81
CA SER A 524 -1.79 7.29 -12.35
C SER A 524 -2.07 7.58 -13.82
N ARG A 525 -2.59 6.60 -14.56
CA ARG A 525 -3.06 6.83 -15.92
C ARG A 525 -4.26 7.76 -15.86
N GLU A 526 -4.09 8.99 -16.35
CA GLU A 526 -5.19 9.87 -16.70
C GLU A 526 -6.11 9.11 -17.64
N ILE A 527 -7.20 8.57 -17.10
CA ILE A 527 -8.41 8.45 -17.89
C ILE A 527 -8.93 9.88 -17.91
N GLU A 528 -8.72 10.60 -19.01
CA GLU A 528 -9.45 11.84 -19.23
C GLU A 528 -10.92 11.56 -18.90
N PRO A 529 -11.56 12.31 -17.99
CA PRO A 529 -12.79 11.86 -17.32
C PRO A 529 -14.04 11.68 -18.21
N HIS A 530 -13.91 11.71 -19.54
CA HIS A 530 -15.03 11.78 -20.47
C HIS A 530 -14.94 10.86 -21.71
N LEU A 531 -13.94 9.97 -21.82
CA LEU A 531 -13.57 9.39 -23.13
C LEU A 531 -13.99 7.96 -23.46
N HIS A 532 -14.64 7.23 -22.54
CA HIS A 532 -15.17 5.91 -22.88
C HIS A 532 -16.69 5.92 -22.98
N ASP A 533 -17.17 6.00 -24.22
CA ASP A 533 -18.54 5.64 -24.55
C ASP A 533 -18.65 4.12 -24.66
N GLU A 534 -19.37 3.48 -23.74
CA GLU A 534 -19.52 2.02 -23.70
C GLU A 534 -20.06 1.44 -25.02
N ARG A 535 -20.76 2.25 -25.83
CA ARG A 535 -21.27 1.85 -27.16
C ARG A 535 -20.15 1.54 -28.14
N GLN A 536 -18.92 2.05 -27.95
CA GLN A 536 -17.76 1.80 -28.84
C GLN A 536 -17.51 0.31 -29.11
N ASN A 537 -17.87 -0.56 -28.15
CA ASN A 537 -17.67 -2.00 -28.23
C ASN A 537 -18.96 -2.79 -28.49
N SER A 538 -20.08 -2.10 -28.78
CA SER A 538 -21.39 -2.73 -28.95
C SER A 538 -21.52 -3.45 -30.30
N PRO A 539 -22.11 -4.66 -30.34
CA PRO A 539 -22.47 -5.34 -31.59
C PRO A 539 -23.41 -4.52 -32.49
N GLU A 540 -24.16 -3.58 -31.92
CA GLU A 540 -25.11 -2.75 -32.67
C GLU A 540 -24.43 -1.78 -33.66
N LEU A 541 -23.17 -1.43 -33.42
CA LEU A 541 -22.40 -0.58 -34.33
C LEU A 541 -21.94 -1.34 -35.59
N ALA A 542 -22.28 -2.63 -35.73
CA ALA A 542 -22.14 -3.36 -37.00
C ALA A 542 -23.11 -2.85 -38.08
N ASP A 543 -24.18 -2.15 -37.70
CA ASP A 543 -25.04 -1.46 -38.64
C ASP A 543 -24.39 -0.15 -39.14
N LYS A 544 -24.37 0.04 -40.46
CA LYS A 544 -23.70 1.18 -41.11
C LYS A 544 -24.31 2.53 -40.71
N GLU A 545 -25.64 2.61 -40.57
CA GLU A 545 -26.31 3.85 -40.22
C GLU A 545 -26.08 4.19 -38.74
N LYS A 546 -26.14 3.18 -37.87
CA LYS A 546 -25.80 3.33 -36.44
C LYS A 546 -24.35 3.74 -36.24
N LEU A 547 -23.41 3.14 -36.98
CA LEU A 547 -21.99 3.49 -36.93
C LEU A 547 -21.73 4.93 -37.40
N ALA A 548 -22.37 5.35 -38.49
CA ALA A 548 -22.27 6.71 -39.00
C ALA A 548 -22.86 7.73 -38.00
N LYS A 549 -24.01 7.42 -37.40
CA LYS A 549 -24.62 8.24 -36.35
C LYS A 549 -23.73 8.33 -35.12
N PHE A 550 -23.21 7.21 -34.64
CA PHE A 550 -22.30 7.16 -33.50
C PHE A 550 -21.03 8.00 -33.70
N SER A 551 -20.42 7.89 -34.88
CA SER A 551 -19.26 8.70 -35.25
C SER A 551 -19.59 10.19 -35.25
N THR A 552 -20.80 10.56 -35.69
CA THR A 552 -21.28 11.93 -35.66
C THR A 552 -21.50 12.42 -34.23
N ASP A 553 -22.04 11.58 -33.34
CA ASP A 553 -22.20 11.89 -31.92
C ASP A 553 -20.85 12.11 -31.23
N LEU A 554 -19.84 11.27 -31.54
CA LEU A 554 -18.48 11.44 -31.05
C LEU A 554 -17.87 12.77 -31.52
N LEU A 555 -17.97 13.09 -32.81
CA LEU A 555 -17.50 14.37 -33.34
C LEU A 555 -18.20 15.56 -32.68
N HIS A 556 -19.51 15.45 -32.41
CA HIS A 556 -20.25 16.49 -31.71
C HIS A 556 -19.72 16.71 -30.29
N ARG A 557 -19.43 15.63 -29.55
CA ARG A 557 -18.82 15.68 -28.22
C ARG A 557 -17.47 16.41 -28.25
N TRP A 558 -16.58 16.04 -29.17
CA TRP A 558 -15.23 16.61 -29.27
C TRP A 558 -15.20 18.04 -29.79
N THR A 559 -16.20 18.46 -30.57
CA THR A 559 -16.28 19.83 -31.10
C THR A 559 -17.08 20.78 -30.20
N LYS A 560 -17.64 20.28 -29.09
CA LYS A 560 -18.42 21.06 -28.14
C LYS A 560 -17.56 22.09 -27.41
N GLU A 561 -16.48 21.61 -26.80
CA GLU A 561 -15.53 22.43 -26.06
C GLU A 561 -14.35 22.83 -26.95
N ILE A 562 -13.93 24.09 -26.85
CA ILE A 562 -12.89 24.65 -27.72
C ILE A 562 -11.54 23.91 -27.56
N PRO A 563 -11.03 23.61 -26.34
CA PRO A 563 -9.79 22.84 -26.20
C PRO A 563 -9.87 21.45 -26.84
N SER A 564 -10.95 20.72 -26.60
CA SER A 564 -11.21 19.41 -27.20
C SER A 564 -11.28 19.47 -28.73
N MET A 565 -11.84 20.56 -29.27
CA MET A 565 -11.89 20.82 -30.71
C MET A 565 -10.50 21.11 -31.28
N GLU A 566 -9.64 21.82 -30.56
CA GLU A 566 -8.24 22.07 -30.93
C GLU A 566 -7.42 20.77 -30.94
N ASP A 567 -7.61 19.89 -29.97
CA ASP A 567 -6.98 18.57 -29.92
C ASP A 567 -7.43 17.69 -31.09
N LEU A 568 -8.74 17.70 -31.38
CA LEU A 568 -9.31 17.04 -32.55
C LEU A 568 -8.70 17.58 -33.85
N ILE A 569 -8.58 18.91 -34.01
CA ILE A 569 -7.97 19.54 -35.19
C ILE A 569 -6.49 19.20 -35.28
N THR A 570 -5.78 19.21 -34.16
CA THR A 570 -4.35 18.87 -34.08
C THR A 570 -4.09 17.47 -34.64
N MET A 571 -4.96 16.52 -34.30
CA MET A 571 -4.91 15.15 -34.82
C MET A 571 -5.54 14.97 -36.21
N SER A 572 -6.32 15.95 -36.66
CA SER A 572 -7.02 15.89 -37.93
C SER A 572 -6.08 16.15 -39.10
N GLY A 573 -6.21 15.33 -40.12
CA GLY A 573 -5.36 15.26 -41.31
C GLY A 573 -5.76 14.01 -42.10
N ARG A 574 -4.91 13.46 -42.99
CA ARG A 574 -5.17 12.13 -43.62
C ARG A 574 -5.49 11.00 -42.61
N ARG A 575 -5.25 11.23 -41.31
CA ARG A 575 -5.53 10.35 -40.18
C ARG A 575 -6.97 10.36 -39.67
N LEU A 576 -7.82 11.35 -40.01
CA LEU A 576 -9.25 11.40 -39.66
C LEU A 576 -10.07 11.61 -40.93
N GLU A 577 -10.37 10.52 -41.64
CA GLU A 577 -11.38 10.55 -42.69
C GLU A 577 -12.76 10.67 -42.03
N LEU A 578 -13.48 11.78 -42.22
CA LEU A 578 -14.90 11.97 -41.89
C LEU A 578 -15.82 10.79 -42.25
N ALA A 579 -15.47 10.02 -43.28
CA ALA A 579 -16.21 8.82 -43.70
C ALA A 579 -15.73 7.54 -43.01
N ASN A 580 -14.75 7.62 -42.12
CA ASN A 580 -14.12 6.51 -41.43
C ASN A 580 -14.40 6.61 -39.91
N PRO A 581 -15.55 6.06 -39.47
CA PRO A 581 -15.94 5.91 -38.07
C PRO A 581 -14.83 5.48 -37.13
N THR A 582 -13.98 4.59 -37.61
CA THR A 582 -12.93 3.97 -36.83
C THR A 582 -11.81 4.93 -36.44
N LYS A 583 -11.51 5.91 -37.29
CA LYS A 583 -10.53 6.96 -36.98
C LYS A 583 -11.04 7.89 -35.87
N VAL A 584 -12.36 8.15 -35.84
CA VAL A 584 -13.01 8.93 -34.77
C VAL A 584 -13.01 8.16 -33.46
N ILE A 585 -13.30 6.85 -33.49
CA ILE A 585 -13.24 5.97 -32.32
C ILE A 585 -11.82 5.88 -31.76
N ALA A 586 -10.81 5.75 -32.63
CA ALA A 586 -9.40 5.72 -32.22
C ALA A 586 -8.99 7.01 -31.50
N PHE A 587 -9.42 8.17 -32.01
CA PHE A 587 -9.21 9.44 -31.35
C PHE A 587 -9.97 9.53 -30.02
N ASP A 588 -11.22 9.06 -29.95
CA ASP A 588 -11.99 9.02 -28.71
C ASP A 588 -11.29 8.19 -27.62
N GLN A 589 -10.59 7.10 -27.99
CA GLN A 589 -9.91 6.23 -27.02
C GLN A 589 -8.48 6.65 -26.65
N TRP A 590 -7.74 7.30 -27.56
CA TRP A 590 -6.32 7.60 -27.38
C TRP A 590 -5.94 9.09 -27.43
N GLY A 591 -6.89 9.97 -27.76
CA GLY A 591 -6.69 11.41 -27.87
C GLY A 591 -5.55 11.78 -28.84
N ILE A 592 -4.77 12.80 -28.46
CA ILE A 592 -3.64 13.32 -29.25
C ILE A 592 -2.49 12.29 -29.40
N LYS A 593 -2.51 11.23 -28.62
CA LYS A 593 -1.48 10.17 -28.63
C LYS A 593 -1.86 8.99 -29.54
N ALA A 594 -2.97 9.06 -30.27
CA ALA A 594 -3.44 7.95 -31.10
C ALA A 594 -2.37 7.52 -32.14
N PRO A 595 -1.78 6.31 -32.02
CA PRO A 595 -0.83 5.80 -33.01
C PRO A 595 -1.52 5.52 -34.35
N GLN A 596 -0.68 5.34 -35.38
CA GLN A 596 -1.17 4.78 -36.62
C GLN A 596 -1.70 3.36 -36.38
N LEU A 597 -2.87 3.07 -36.95
CA LEU A 597 -3.57 1.81 -36.78
C LEU A 597 -3.65 1.04 -38.09
N VAL A 598 -3.65 -0.29 -37.98
CA VAL A 598 -3.92 -1.21 -39.08
C VAL A 598 -4.94 -2.26 -38.66
N SER A 599 -5.90 -2.55 -39.52
CA SER A 599 -6.97 -3.50 -39.20
C SER A 599 -6.50 -4.96 -39.29
N GLN A 600 -7.12 -5.85 -38.49
CA GLN A 600 -6.85 -7.29 -38.58
C GLN A 600 -7.16 -7.81 -39.97
N TYR A 601 -8.18 -7.26 -40.63
CA TYR A 601 -8.50 -7.56 -42.02
C TYR A 601 -7.33 -7.25 -42.97
N GLU A 602 -6.76 -6.05 -42.91
CA GLU A 602 -5.63 -5.65 -43.76
C GLU A 602 -4.38 -6.50 -43.50
N LEU A 603 -4.09 -6.78 -42.23
CA LEU A 603 -3.00 -7.70 -41.84
C LEU A 603 -3.22 -9.09 -42.44
N HIS A 604 -4.43 -9.62 -42.32
CA HIS A 604 -4.78 -10.95 -42.85
C HIS A 604 -4.67 -11.01 -44.39
N GLN A 605 -5.09 -9.96 -45.10
CA GLN A 605 -4.95 -9.88 -46.57
C GLN A 605 -3.49 -9.93 -47.03
N LYS A 606 -2.54 -9.54 -46.17
CA LYS A 606 -1.11 -9.64 -46.43
C LYS A 606 -0.44 -10.87 -45.82
N GLY A 607 -1.21 -11.78 -45.22
CA GLY A 607 -0.68 -13.01 -44.61
C GLY A 607 -0.07 -12.81 -43.21
N ILE A 608 -0.33 -11.69 -42.55
CA ILE A 608 0.12 -11.42 -41.18
C ILE A 608 -0.98 -11.84 -40.19
N SER A 609 -0.66 -12.77 -39.29
CA SER A 609 -1.57 -13.19 -38.21
C SER A 609 -1.29 -12.42 -36.92
N ALA A 610 -2.22 -11.56 -36.52
CA ALA A 610 -2.10 -10.74 -35.29
C ALA A 610 -2.01 -11.59 -34.00
N LYS A 611 -2.46 -12.85 -34.01
CA LYS A 611 -2.31 -13.79 -32.88
C LYS A 611 -0.84 -14.05 -32.49
N ARG A 612 0.09 -13.84 -33.43
CA ARG A 612 1.54 -13.98 -33.19
C ARG A 612 2.10 -12.88 -32.27
N PHE A 613 1.35 -11.80 -32.06
CA PHE A 613 1.80 -10.62 -31.31
C PHE A 613 0.82 -10.28 -30.18
N PRO A 614 0.69 -11.12 -29.13
CA PRO A 614 -0.33 -10.97 -28.09
C PRO A 614 -0.14 -9.74 -27.19
N LYS A 615 1.04 -9.12 -27.21
CA LYS A 615 1.38 -7.92 -26.43
C LYS A 615 1.13 -6.61 -27.18
N VAL A 616 0.74 -6.68 -28.46
CA VAL A 616 0.42 -5.47 -29.25
C VAL A 616 -0.98 -5.01 -28.89
N GLU A 617 -1.07 -3.75 -28.47
CA GLU A 617 -2.32 -3.09 -28.16
C GLU A 617 -3.18 -2.93 -29.41
N TYR A 618 -4.48 -3.07 -29.21
CA TYR A 618 -5.47 -2.89 -30.26
C TYR A 618 -6.72 -2.23 -29.69
N ILE A 619 -7.47 -1.57 -30.56
CA ILE A 619 -8.82 -1.09 -30.29
C ILE A 619 -9.84 -1.97 -31.02
N ARG A 620 -11.05 -2.09 -30.48
CA ARG A 620 -12.18 -2.66 -31.24
C ARG A 620 -12.86 -1.52 -32.00
N ALA A 621 -12.96 -1.68 -33.32
CA ALA A 621 -13.65 -0.74 -34.18
C ALA A 621 -14.13 -1.48 -35.44
N TYR A 622 -14.17 -0.81 -36.59
CA TYR A 622 -14.71 -1.35 -37.82
C TYR A 622 -13.70 -1.20 -38.97
N SER A 623 -13.65 -2.16 -39.89
CA SER A 623 -12.82 -2.04 -41.10
C SER A 623 -13.68 -2.19 -42.35
N GLN A 624 -13.37 -1.37 -43.35
CA GLN A 624 -14.04 -1.45 -44.63
C GLN A 624 -13.49 -2.65 -45.43
N GLN A 625 -14.39 -3.53 -45.81
CA GLN A 625 -14.11 -4.73 -46.60
C GLN A 625 -14.02 -4.38 -48.10
N LYS A 626 -13.54 -5.31 -48.93
CA LYS A 626 -13.38 -5.13 -50.40
C LYS A 626 -14.67 -4.77 -51.14
N ASP A 627 -15.83 -5.16 -50.61
CA ASP A 627 -17.16 -4.88 -51.16
C ASP A 627 -17.74 -3.54 -50.66
N GLY A 628 -16.98 -2.79 -49.86
CA GLY A 628 -17.37 -1.48 -49.33
C GLY A 628 -18.17 -1.52 -48.04
N HIS A 629 -18.53 -2.71 -47.52
CA HIS A 629 -19.20 -2.87 -46.23
C HIS A 629 -18.23 -2.69 -45.05
N TRP A 630 -18.74 -2.22 -43.92
CA TRP A 630 -17.97 -2.09 -42.67
C TRP A 630 -18.29 -3.27 -41.76
N LEU A 631 -17.26 -3.97 -41.30
CA LEU A 631 -17.43 -5.09 -40.36
C LEU A 631 -16.65 -4.84 -39.07
N PRO A 632 -17.11 -5.38 -37.92
CA PRO A 632 -16.35 -5.35 -36.67
C PRO A 632 -14.94 -5.90 -36.87
N ASP A 633 -13.95 -5.18 -36.37
CA ASP A 633 -12.54 -5.53 -36.52
C ASP A 633 -11.71 -5.07 -35.32
N ARG A 634 -10.50 -5.60 -35.20
CA ARG A 634 -9.47 -5.17 -34.25
C ARG A 634 -8.43 -4.38 -35.00
N LEU A 635 -8.14 -3.18 -34.51
CA LEU A 635 -7.14 -2.31 -35.10
C LEU A 635 -5.92 -2.23 -34.19
N TYR A 636 -4.79 -2.68 -34.71
CA TYR A 636 -3.55 -2.84 -33.99
C TYR A 636 -2.62 -1.65 -34.19
N SER A 637 -1.87 -1.30 -33.13
CA SER A 637 -0.87 -0.24 -33.15
C SER A 637 0.27 -0.57 -34.12
N VAL A 638 0.42 0.21 -35.19
CA VAL A 638 1.49 0.03 -36.19
C VAL A 638 2.89 0.20 -35.57
N PRO A 639 3.17 1.20 -34.73
CA PRO A 639 4.48 1.30 -34.05
C PRO A 639 4.82 0.04 -33.24
N GLN A 640 3.88 -0.47 -32.45
CA GLN A 640 4.10 -1.67 -31.65
C GLN A 640 4.20 -2.94 -32.52
N LEU A 641 3.49 -3.00 -33.65
CA LEU A 641 3.68 -4.07 -34.63
C LEU A 641 5.06 -4.02 -35.26
N LYS A 642 5.57 -2.84 -35.62
CA LYS A 642 6.94 -2.67 -36.14
C LYS A 642 7.97 -3.16 -35.13
N ASP A 643 7.83 -2.76 -33.87
CA ASP A 643 8.71 -3.22 -32.78
C ASP A 643 8.62 -4.74 -32.57
N ALA A 644 7.40 -5.30 -32.56
CA ALA A 644 7.19 -6.73 -32.40
C ALA A 644 7.68 -7.57 -33.60
N MET A 645 7.78 -6.95 -34.78
CA MET A 645 8.24 -7.57 -36.04
C MET A 645 9.70 -7.25 -36.37
N LEU A 646 10.48 -6.62 -35.47
CA LEU A 646 11.88 -6.24 -35.72
C LEU A 646 12.74 -7.41 -36.25
N ASN A 647 12.46 -8.63 -35.78
CA ASN A 647 13.19 -9.86 -36.17
C ASN A 647 12.47 -10.69 -37.26
N ASP A 648 11.32 -10.25 -37.77
CA ASP A 648 10.54 -10.89 -38.83
C ASP A 648 10.45 -9.98 -40.06
N LYS A 649 11.55 -9.97 -40.83
CA LYS A 649 11.71 -9.11 -42.01
C LYS A 649 10.57 -9.26 -43.02
N ARG A 650 10.04 -10.47 -43.21
CA ARG A 650 8.93 -10.73 -44.15
C ARG A 650 7.64 -10.06 -43.68
N SER A 651 7.27 -10.24 -42.41
CA SER A 651 6.07 -9.59 -41.86
C SER A 651 6.23 -8.07 -41.80
N LEU A 652 7.45 -7.57 -41.55
CA LEU A 652 7.77 -6.14 -41.57
C LEU A 652 7.64 -5.53 -42.97
N ASP A 653 8.17 -6.19 -44.01
CA ASP A 653 8.02 -5.77 -45.40
C ASP A 653 6.53 -5.78 -45.84
N GLN A 654 5.79 -6.81 -45.44
CA GLN A 654 4.34 -6.90 -45.68
C GLN A 654 3.55 -5.80 -44.94
N LEU A 655 3.96 -5.44 -43.72
CA LEU A 655 3.37 -4.34 -42.96
C LEU A 655 3.67 -2.99 -43.62
N HIS A 656 4.90 -2.78 -44.11
CA HIS A 656 5.26 -1.60 -44.89
C HIS A 656 4.40 -1.47 -46.15
N GLU A 657 4.10 -2.56 -46.86
CA GLU A 657 3.18 -2.49 -48.01
C GLU A 657 1.73 -2.09 -47.66
N ILE A 658 1.29 -2.33 -46.41
CA ILE A 658 -0.02 -1.85 -45.92
C ILE A 658 0.05 -0.37 -45.58
N VAL A 659 1.12 0.02 -44.88
CA VAL A 659 1.30 1.34 -44.28
C VAL A 659 1.76 2.40 -45.29
N ASP A 660 2.57 2.01 -46.29
CA ASP A 660 3.25 2.90 -47.24
C ASP A 660 2.49 3.07 -48.57
N ARG A 661 1.18 2.80 -48.62
CA ARG A 661 0.34 3.13 -49.78
C ARG A 661 0.39 4.65 -50.04
N LYS A 662 1.19 5.08 -51.03
CA LYS A 662 1.41 6.48 -51.51
C LYS A 662 0.85 7.56 -50.56
N GLY A 663 1.57 7.80 -49.47
CA GLY A 663 1.32 8.94 -48.59
C GLY A 663 1.49 10.28 -49.33
N PRO A 664 1.02 11.40 -48.74
CA PRO A 664 1.16 12.72 -49.33
C PRO A 664 2.64 13.03 -49.55
N SER A 665 2.98 13.70 -50.66
CA SER A 665 4.36 14.14 -50.88
C SER A 665 4.78 15.10 -49.75
N ILE A 666 5.83 14.75 -49.02
CA ILE A 666 6.34 15.53 -47.89
C ILE A 666 7.36 16.56 -48.41
N GLY A 667 7.36 17.77 -47.85
CA GLY A 667 8.26 18.86 -48.27
C GLY A 667 8.70 19.76 -47.12
N LYS A 668 9.55 20.76 -47.40
CA LYS A 668 9.99 21.74 -46.39
C LYS A 668 8.81 22.63 -45.95
N LYS A 669 8.66 22.83 -44.64
CA LYS A 669 7.59 23.63 -44.02
C LYS A 669 7.36 24.99 -44.67
N ASP A 670 8.42 25.75 -44.94
CA ASP A 670 8.32 27.10 -45.52
C ASP A 670 7.76 27.08 -46.96
N ILE A 671 8.07 26.04 -47.73
CA ILE A 671 7.61 25.90 -49.11
C ILE A 671 6.12 25.56 -49.12
N ILE A 672 5.71 24.58 -48.31
CA ILE A 672 4.31 24.15 -48.19
C ILE A 672 3.45 25.30 -47.68
N THR A 673 3.89 25.99 -46.61
CA THR A 673 3.17 27.12 -46.01
C THR A 673 2.99 28.26 -47.01
N LYS A 674 4.00 28.52 -47.85
CA LYS A 674 3.93 29.56 -48.89
C LYS A 674 3.00 29.21 -50.06
N ILE A 675 3.02 27.95 -50.51
CA ILE A 675 2.12 27.46 -51.57
C ILE A 675 0.67 27.49 -51.08
N VAL A 676 0.43 26.93 -49.88
CA VAL A 676 -0.90 26.97 -49.26
C VAL A 676 -1.32 28.42 -48.99
N GLY A 677 -0.43 29.28 -48.49
CA GLY A 677 -0.73 30.70 -48.23
C GLY A 677 -1.26 31.44 -49.46
N LYS A 678 -0.51 31.42 -50.56
CA LYS A 678 -0.88 32.10 -51.82
C LYS A 678 -2.26 31.69 -52.34
N LYS A 679 -2.59 30.40 -52.26
CA LYS A 679 -3.85 29.87 -52.78
C LYS A 679 -5.10 30.46 -52.11
N PHE A 680 -4.97 30.87 -50.85
CA PHE A 680 -6.05 31.50 -50.09
C PHE A 680 -5.94 33.03 -50.04
N GLU A 681 -4.88 33.63 -50.60
CA GLU A 681 -4.77 35.08 -50.81
C GLU A 681 -5.57 35.51 -52.06
N ASP A 682 -5.63 34.65 -53.08
CA ASP A 682 -6.37 34.92 -54.33
C ASP A 682 -7.90 34.98 -54.13
N HIS A 683 -8.43 34.39 -53.05
CA HIS A 683 -9.86 34.33 -52.72
C HIS A 683 -10.10 34.46 -51.21
N PRO A 684 -10.03 35.67 -50.63
CA PRO A 684 -10.10 35.85 -49.18
C PRO A 684 -11.51 35.62 -48.62
N ALA A 685 -11.61 34.91 -47.48
CA ALA A 685 -12.86 34.77 -46.74
C ALA A 685 -13.50 36.13 -46.39
N THR A 686 -14.78 36.26 -46.75
CA THR A 686 -15.58 37.48 -46.55
C THR A 686 -16.24 37.57 -45.18
N THR A 687 -16.35 36.47 -44.43
CA THR A 687 -17.00 36.44 -43.10
C THR A 687 -16.07 35.90 -42.00
N PRO A 688 -16.26 36.29 -40.72
CA PRO A 688 -15.48 35.76 -39.60
C PRO A 688 -15.52 34.22 -39.47
N LEU A 689 -16.69 33.60 -39.69
CA LEU A 689 -16.84 32.14 -39.64
C LEU A 689 -16.12 31.43 -40.79
N THR A 690 -16.11 32.02 -41.99
CA THR A 690 -15.35 31.47 -43.12
C THR A 690 -13.84 31.64 -42.90
N ARG A 691 -13.39 32.68 -42.18
CA ARG A 691 -11.98 32.83 -41.80
C ARG A 691 -11.52 31.75 -40.83
N ILE A 692 -12.34 31.39 -39.84
CA ILE A 692 -12.06 30.26 -38.93
C ILE A 692 -11.97 28.95 -39.73
N GLN A 693 -12.92 28.72 -40.64
CA GLN A 693 -12.89 27.54 -41.52
C GLN A 693 -11.61 27.49 -42.35
N GLU A 694 -11.20 28.61 -42.96
CA GLU A 694 -9.95 28.71 -43.72
C GLU A 694 -8.71 28.52 -42.85
N HIS A 695 -8.69 29.06 -41.64
CA HIS A 695 -7.57 28.89 -40.71
C HIS A 695 -7.36 27.40 -40.38
N VAL A 696 -8.44 26.69 -40.04
CA VAL A 696 -8.40 25.24 -39.82
C VAL A 696 -8.00 24.50 -41.10
N THR A 697 -8.61 24.82 -42.26
CA THR A 697 -8.26 24.17 -43.54
C THR A 697 -6.78 24.35 -43.92
N LYS A 698 -6.22 25.57 -43.75
CA LYS A 698 -4.80 25.86 -44.00
C LYS A 698 -3.90 25.03 -43.10
N TYR A 699 -4.21 24.98 -41.81
CA TYR A 699 -3.48 24.15 -40.85
C TYR A 699 -3.48 22.68 -41.28
N LEU A 700 -4.65 22.10 -41.58
CA LEU A 700 -4.78 20.70 -42.00
C LEU A 700 -3.96 20.39 -43.26
N LEU A 701 -4.02 21.26 -44.28
CA LEU A 701 -3.24 21.11 -45.51
C LEU A 701 -1.73 21.17 -45.22
N VAL A 702 -1.27 22.07 -44.37
CA VAL A 702 0.16 22.15 -44.02
C VAL A 702 0.60 20.90 -43.27
N GLN A 703 -0.08 20.52 -42.18
CA GLN A 703 0.30 19.38 -41.34
C GLN A 703 0.35 18.05 -42.10
N ASN A 704 -0.52 17.87 -43.10
CA ASN A 704 -0.57 16.67 -43.95
C ASN A 704 0.73 16.45 -44.74
N HIS A 705 1.45 17.52 -45.08
CA HIS A 705 2.64 17.49 -45.93
C HIS A 705 3.95 17.71 -45.17
N LEU A 706 3.90 17.83 -43.83
CA LEU A 706 5.08 17.90 -42.96
C LEU A 706 5.56 16.52 -42.51
N LYS A 707 6.85 16.43 -42.20
CA LYS A 707 7.40 15.29 -41.45
C LYS A 707 6.83 15.26 -40.03
N GLU A 708 6.78 14.08 -39.41
CA GLU A 708 6.16 13.91 -38.09
C GLU A 708 6.83 14.78 -37.02
N GLU A 709 8.15 14.92 -37.07
CA GLU A 709 8.96 15.78 -36.20
C GLU A 709 8.76 17.30 -36.44
N GLU A 710 8.17 17.72 -37.56
CA GLU A 710 7.92 19.12 -37.90
C GLU A 710 6.49 19.58 -37.60
N ARG A 711 5.61 18.65 -37.21
CA ARG A 711 4.21 18.93 -36.86
C ARG A 711 4.11 19.71 -35.55
N TYR A 712 3.06 20.51 -35.42
CA TYR A 712 2.85 21.41 -34.27
C TYR A 712 1.36 21.51 -33.94
N PRO A 713 0.97 21.73 -32.67
CA PRO A 713 -0.43 21.76 -32.26
C PRO A 713 -1.20 22.95 -32.85
N PHE A 714 -2.52 22.77 -33.01
CA PHE A 714 -3.43 23.81 -33.44
C PHE A 714 -3.99 24.57 -32.24
N HIS A 715 -4.04 25.90 -32.34
CA HIS A 715 -4.77 26.74 -31.40
C HIS A 715 -5.57 27.80 -32.16
N PHE A 716 -6.82 27.99 -31.75
CA PHE A 716 -7.60 29.14 -32.20
C PHE A 716 -7.02 30.42 -31.60
N LYS A 717 -7.05 31.50 -32.37
CA LYS A 717 -6.70 32.83 -31.86
C LYS A 717 -7.72 33.29 -30.81
N PRO A 718 -7.37 34.18 -29.87
CA PRO A 718 -8.29 34.66 -28.84
C PRO A 718 -9.63 35.15 -29.39
N GLU A 719 -9.62 35.90 -30.49
CA GLU A 719 -10.80 36.40 -31.18
C GLU A 719 -11.65 35.29 -31.83
N GLU A 720 -11.01 34.22 -32.32
CA GLU A 720 -11.70 33.05 -32.88
C GLU A 720 -12.37 32.23 -31.77
N ARG A 721 -11.68 32.08 -30.62
CA ARG A 721 -12.24 31.41 -29.44
C ARG A 721 -13.47 32.13 -28.90
N GLN A 722 -13.42 33.46 -28.84
CA GLN A 722 -14.56 34.28 -28.42
C GLN A 722 -15.75 34.14 -29.38
N LEU A 723 -15.51 34.06 -30.69
CA LEU A 723 -16.57 33.85 -31.66
C LEU A 723 -17.15 32.43 -31.57
N LEU A 724 -16.30 31.41 -31.41
CA LEU A 724 -16.71 30.01 -31.29
C LEU A 724 -17.52 29.74 -30.02
N SER A 725 -17.22 30.41 -28.90
CA SER A 725 -17.95 30.24 -27.64
C SER A 725 -19.39 30.75 -27.71
N GLN A 726 -19.70 31.65 -28.65
CA GLN A 726 -21.03 32.20 -28.89
C GLN A 726 -21.89 31.34 -29.84
N LEU A 727 -21.31 30.31 -30.48
CA LEU A 727 -22.01 29.43 -31.41
C LEU A 727 -22.63 28.24 -30.71
N ALA A 728 -23.77 27.79 -31.23
CA ALA A 728 -24.35 26.50 -30.88
C ALA A 728 -23.35 25.36 -31.19
N ASP A 729 -23.35 24.32 -30.36
CA ASP A 729 -22.39 23.20 -30.46
C ASP A 729 -22.45 22.50 -31.83
N THR A 730 -23.64 22.37 -32.41
CA THR A 730 -23.82 21.77 -33.74
C THR A 730 -23.18 22.59 -34.85
N SER A 731 -23.06 23.92 -34.67
CA SER A 731 -22.37 24.81 -35.61
C SER A 731 -20.86 24.63 -35.54
N LYS A 732 -20.29 24.39 -34.35
CA LYS A 732 -18.86 24.08 -34.18
C LYS A 732 -18.51 22.76 -34.90
N THR A 733 -19.34 21.73 -34.74
CA THR A 733 -19.19 20.46 -35.48
C THR A 733 -19.22 20.67 -36.99
N LYS A 734 -20.16 21.48 -37.50
CA LYS A 734 -20.27 21.80 -38.94
C LYS A 734 -19.05 22.57 -39.46
N ILE A 735 -18.50 23.50 -38.67
CA ILE A 735 -17.29 24.25 -39.01
C ILE A 735 -16.12 23.30 -39.20
N PHE A 736 -15.86 22.42 -38.22
CA PHE A 736 -14.81 21.41 -38.30
C PHE A 736 -14.99 20.50 -39.53
N GLN A 737 -16.19 19.94 -39.71
CA GLN A 737 -16.49 19.05 -40.84
C GLN A 737 -16.29 19.74 -42.20
N LYS A 738 -16.68 21.02 -42.32
CA LYS A 738 -16.52 21.78 -43.56
C LYS A 738 -15.06 22.11 -43.82
N ALA A 739 -14.30 22.49 -42.79
CA ALA A 739 -12.87 22.75 -42.92
C ALA A 739 -12.09 21.50 -43.37
N LEU A 740 -12.43 20.33 -42.83
CA LEU A 740 -11.84 19.05 -43.20
C LEU A 740 -12.25 18.57 -44.60
N ARG A 741 -13.51 18.76 -45.01
CA ARG A 741 -13.92 18.51 -46.42
C ARG A 741 -13.19 19.43 -47.40
N ASN A 742 -12.99 20.69 -47.03
CA ASN A 742 -12.32 21.66 -47.88
C ASN A 742 -10.83 21.33 -48.06
N SER A 743 -10.14 20.87 -47.02
CA SER A 743 -8.73 20.46 -47.15
C SER A 743 -8.61 19.30 -48.14
N TRP A 744 -9.47 18.29 -48.04
CA TRP A 744 -9.43 17.16 -48.97
C TRP A 744 -9.73 17.52 -50.41
N LYS A 745 -10.69 18.41 -50.66
CA LYS A 745 -10.99 18.88 -52.03
C LYS A 745 -9.77 19.55 -52.66
N GLN A 746 -8.96 20.24 -51.86
CA GLN A 746 -7.81 20.99 -52.34
C GLN A 746 -6.52 20.15 -52.41
N GLU A 747 -6.47 19.02 -51.70
CA GLU A 747 -5.28 18.17 -51.58
C GLU A 747 -4.74 17.63 -52.93
N PRO A 748 -5.54 17.07 -53.86
CA PRO A 748 -5.00 16.50 -55.11
C PRO A 748 -4.32 17.52 -56.02
N GLN A 749 -4.70 18.79 -55.91
CA GLN A 749 -4.06 19.87 -56.63
C GLN A 749 -2.75 20.29 -55.94
N LEU A 750 -2.77 20.39 -54.60
CA LEU A 750 -1.57 20.68 -53.80
C LEU A 750 -0.50 19.60 -53.99
N GLU A 751 -0.88 18.32 -54.05
CA GLU A 751 0.05 17.22 -54.35
C GLU A 751 0.69 17.38 -55.73
N ARG A 752 -0.07 17.77 -56.75
CA ARG A 752 0.47 18.02 -58.09
C ARG A 752 1.44 19.19 -58.09
N GLU A 753 1.11 20.28 -57.38
CA GLU A 753 1.97 21.46 -57.24
C GLU A 753 3.24 21.15 -56.45
N LEU A 754 3.16 20.34 -55.39
CA LEU A 754 4.32 19.89 -54.61
C LEU A 754 5.19 18.93 -55.41
N GLN A 755 4.61 17.95 -56.10
CA GLN A 755 5.36 17.04 -56.97
C GLN A 755 6.03 17.78 -58.15
N TYR A 756 5.39 18.83 -58.67
CA TYR A 756 5.96 19.69 -59.70
C TYR A 756 7.08 20.58 -59.14
N GLY A 757 6.88 21.20 -57.96
CA GLY A 757 7.90 22.01 -57.28
C GLY A 757 9.10 21.22 -56.75
N ILE A 758 8.93 19.92 -56.47
CA ILE A 758 10.01 18.98 -56.14
C ILE A 758 10.81 18.59 -57.40
N LYS A 759 10.18 18.49 -58.58
CA LYS A 759 10.85 18.22 -59.87
C LYS A 759 11.47 19.48 -60.51
N HIS A 760 10.95 20.66 -60.21
CA HIS A 760 11.46 21.96 -60.67
C HIS A 760 11.51 22.92 -59.48
N PRO A 761 12.60 22.92 -58.68
CA PRO A 761 12.74 23.86 -57.58
C PRO A 761 12.72 25.28 -58.15
N LEU A 762 11.85 26.13 -57.58
CA LEU A 762 11.80 27.55 -57.88
C LEU A 762 13.21 28.14 -57.72
N SER A 763 13.84 28.45 -58.85
CA SER A 763 15.05 29.25 -58.90
C SER A 763 14.79 30.57 -58.15
N LYS A 764 15.60 30.84 -57.13
CA LYS A 764 15.81 32.21 -56.64
C LYS A 764 16.50 32.95 -57.78
N ASP A 765 15.74 33.70 -58.57
CA ASP A 765 16.11 35.02 -59.09
C ASP A 765 15.06 35.50 -60.09
N LYS A 766 14.28 36.48 -59.64
CA LYS A 766 13.79 37.65 -60.38
C LYS A 766 12.80 38.42 -59.51
N GLN A 767 13.34 39.17 -58.56
CA GLN A 767 12.86 40.54 -58.38
C GLN A 767 13.63 41.38 -59.39
N GLN A 768 12.93 41.88 -60.41
CA GLN A 768 13.04 43.25 -60.90
C GLN A 768 12.17 43.38 -62.16
N SER A 769 11.27 44.36 -62.14
CA SER A 769 10.62 44.92 -63.32
C SER A 769 11.65 45.29 -64.39
N PRO A 770 11.20 45.49 -65.64
CA PRO A 770 11.47 46.80 -66.21
C PRO A 770 10.33 47.36 -67.06
N LEU A 771 10.11 48.67 -66.91
CA LEU A 771 9.70 49.50 -68.03
C LEU A 771 10.88 49.62 -69.02
N ILE A 772 10.55 49.50 -70.32
CA ILE A 772 11.20 50.15 -71.49
C ILE A 772 12.47 49.49 -72.12
N LYS A 773 12.20 48.98 -73.34
CA LYS A 773 12.93 48.99 -74.64
C LYS A 773 14.34 48.38 -74.83
N ASP A 774 14.32 47.50 -75.83
CA ASP A 774 15.20 47.35 -77.00
C ASP A 774 16.55 46.60 -76.95
N LYS A 775 16.60 45.69 -77.93
CA LYS A 775 17.73 45.20 -78.76
C LYS A 775 18.78 44.25 -78.19
N GLN A 776 18.67 43.04 -78.77
CA GLN A 776 19.72 42.30 -79.48
C GLN A 776 20.59 41.27 -78.74
N LYS A 777 20.53 40.07 -79.31
CA LYS A 777 21.57 39.04 -79.50
C LYS A 777 21.89 38.07 -78.35
N SER A 778 21.49 36.82 -78.60
CA SER A 778 22.12 35.55 -78.22
C SER A 778 23.63 35.49 -78.60
N PRO A 779 24.42 34.44 -78.26
CA PRO A 779 24.06 33.17 -77.60
C PRO A 779 25.08 32.60 -76.57
N GLN A 780 24.62 31.56 -75.84
CA GLN A 780 25.28 30.26 -75.58
C GLN A 780 26.56 30.07 -74.72
N LEU A 781 26.46 28.95 -73.97
CA LEU A 781 27.46 27.94 -73.54
C LEU A 781 28.33 28.26 -72.30
N ASN A 782 28.14 27.49 -71.22
CA ASN A 782 28.94 26.31 -70.78
C ASN A 782 30.20 26.77 -70.02
N ASP A 783 30.72 26.13 -68.98
CA ASP A 783 30.44 24.88 -68.27
C ASP A 783 31.34 24.90 -67.01
N GLN A 784 31.13 23.91 -66.14
CA GLN A 784 32.12 23.34 -65.22
C GLN A 784 32.45 24.04 -63.88
N LEU A 785 31.65 23.63 -62.89
CA LEU A 785 32.12 23.14 -61.59
C LEU A 785 33.16 22.02 -61.74
N SER A 786 34.16 22.00 -60.84
CA SER A 786 34.42 20.90 -59.89
C SER A 786 35.72 21.11 -59.12
N LEU A 787 35.66 21.19 -57.78
CA LEU A 787 36.70 20.65 -56.90
C LEU A 787 36.20 20.49 -55.45
N ASN A 788 35.85 19.25 -55.16
CA ASN A 788 36.09 18.46 -53.95
C ASN A 788 36.66 19.12 -52.68
N LEU A 789 36.01 18.76 -51.56
CA LEU A 789 36.53 18.15 -50.31
C LEU A 789 35.88 18.82 -49.07
N LEU A 790 34.99 18.12 -48.37
CA LEU A 790 35.30 17.20 -47.26
C LEU A 790 35.85 17.96 -46.05
N ASN A 791 35.03 18.12 -45.01
CA ASN A 791 35.55 18.04 -43.65
C ASN A 791 34.48 17.88 -42.56
N GLN A 792 34.95 17.21 -41.50
CA GLN A 792 34.47 17.16 -40.12
C GLN A 792 33.30 16.21 -39.85
N GLY A 793 33.39 15.27 -38.92
CA GLY A 793 34.28 15.16 -37.76
C GLY A 793 33.41 15.03 -36.51
N ARG A 794 33.34 13.81 -35.97
CA ARG A 794 32.51 13.38 -34.84
C ARG A 794 32.93 14.00 -33.50
N GLU A 795 31.93 14.07 -32.62
CA GLU A 795 31.95 14.16 -31.15
C GLU A 795 33.14 13.51 -30.43
N ARG A 796 33.55 14.15 -29.34
CA ARG A 796 33.03 13.76 -28.02
C ARG A 796 32.02 14.77 -27.54
#